data_AF-A0AAW2ZSC7-F1
#
_entry.id   AF-A0AAW2ZSC7-F1
#
_cell.length_a   1.000
_cell.length_b   1.000
_cell.length_c   1.000
_cell.angle_alpha   90.00
_cell.angle_beta   90.00
_cell.angle_gamma   90.00
#
_symmetry.space_group_name_H-M   'P 1'
#
loop_
_entity.id
_entity.type
_entity.pdbx_description
1 polymer ?
#
loop_
_entity_poly.entity_id
_entity_poly.type
_entity_poly.pdbx_seq_one_letter_code
_entity_poly.pdbx_strand_id
1 'polypeptide(L)'
;MNMSSQVVSFTHPQQCHENDVAEVVLVHEPGIEALFGSLHASGSLFEKPVNLQKARENHEGFRDVLTKRGIQVLTVRNVLEMHCERNFKYRVELEVTFKDLALEGLRYQLESMEGDYDLTAQQIHLLSNTYKRECLQTLGTKDLIDIILMGPTIRLIPESINTPLRLEKLSMKPLLNLTFTRDQQIVTNRGLVISNMGSLQRKRETQIMKYCFQKMGLEVLGEIEAPGLLEGGDFIAAGSDLCFIGVGLRTNEFATNQMMKNDWFGTRRVAVVRDLFDCDQQRMHLDTVFNIASHDVCVMLNTLIGKNSPERRLVTEYTKGADGLYHVSKENIELAQYVQDEGYHIVSVTVSQQADYGINFLNIGEGTIVAVDESTARTLLKSGVYKGDVDLIDYSGMTTMYGSVHCCSQVLKRRRSEVNSKYHQELPNSNQTRDASFGTGGVVIVGPSYVLGSNKSNGSSSSSITKRVPLSEEQQSSRLPASQNVFANSSTLVRIRSNFSQLHSALEANGVNVHIVAHYPHEKTPWGMFVSHIVYCDGGRATFTPLDSKRTAERKERLVDLYQSIYGQDHVKVLDHKSAEKSYGNACFVVDKRQGGSVYTTSDSNDAAAPIVDRPIKVIRVDKQDKRQDSVLDLVLTNSVLFIGSKFFVICDHFVTDRQVQDELQQAGKQCIEVSLEQRNKFAVNGLVEMEVNQELILFASNTAWGAFDDAQRRILEQSVSRVVQVGVDEIEEQWGGSLNDLISIL
;
A
#
# COMPACT_ATOMS: atom_id res chain seq x y z
N MET A 1 36.40 7.36 26.38
CA MET A 1 36.73 5.97 25.98
C MET A 1 36.78 5.90 24.47
N ASN A 2 37.82 5.31 23.88
CA ASN A 2 37.95 5.17 22.42
C ASN A 2 36.77 4.35 21.85
N MET A 3 35.81 4.98 21.17
CA MET A 3 34.68 4.33 20.48
C MET A 3 35.10 3.48 19.27
N SER A 4 36.38 3.52 18.88
CA SER A 4 36.93 2.92 17.66
C SER A 4 37.17 1.41 17.71
N SER A 5 36.62 0.67 18.68
CA SER A 5 36.82 -0.79 18.83
C SER A 5 35.54 -1.62 18.92
N GLN A 6 34.35 -1.05 18.70
CA GLN A 6 33.09 -1.79 18.80
C GLN A 6 32.79 -2.60 17.54
N VAL A 7 33.56 -3.69 17.34
CA VAL A 7 33.19 -4.75 16.40
C VAL A 7 32.03 -5.52 17.01
N VAL A 8 30.96 -5.75 16.25
CA VAL A 8 29.89 -6.64 16.69
C VAL A 8 30.41 -8.08 16.74
N SER A 9 30.11 -8.79 17.82
CA SER A 9 30.60 -10.16 18.06
C SER A 9 29.78 -11.26 17.37
N PHE A 10 28.82 -10.87 16.53
CA PHE A 10 27.91 -11.77 15.84
C PHE A 10 27.88 -11.45 14.35
N THR A 11 27.62 -12.48 13.54
CA THR A 11 27.53 -12.36 12.07
C THR A 11 26.11 -12.57 11.55
N HIS A 12 25.21 -13.12 12.36
CA HIS A 12 23.82 -13.43 11.97
C HIS A 12 22.84 -12.61 12.82
N PRO A 13 22.34 -11.47 12.31
CA PRO A 13 21.26 -10.72 12.94
C PRO A 13 20.00 -11.57 13.06
N GLN A 14 19.32 -11.53 14.21
CA GLN A 14 18.09 -12.29 14.40
C GLN A 14 17.19 -11.57 15.42
N GLN A 15 15.90 -11.55 15.14
CA GLN A 15 14.86 -11.17 16.09
C GLN A 15 13.76 -12.21 16.09
N CYS A 16 13.54 -12.82 17.26
CA CYS A 16 12.48 -13.79 17.46
C CYS A 16 11.21 -13.10 17.96
N HIS A 17 11.31 -12.20 18.95
CA HIS A 17 10.17 -11.47 19.50
C HIS A 17 10.54 -10.02 19.84
N GLU A 18 9.63 -9.06 19.66
CA GLU A 18 9.83 -7.65 20.06
C GLU A 18 10.13 -7.45 21.56
N ASN A 19 9.72 -8.40 22.41
CA ASN A 19 9.89 -8.34 23.86
C ASN A 19 11.16 -9.10 24.34
N ASP A 20 11.96 -9.62 23.42
CA ASP A 20 13.27 -10.16 23.75
C ASP A 20 14.26 -9.03 24.05
N VAL A 21 15.27 -9.33 24.87
CA VAL A 21 16.22 -8.32 25.37
C VAL A 21 17.07 -7.80 24.21
N ALA A 22 16.96 -6.51 23.91
CA ALA A 22 17.78 -5.88 22.89
C ALA A 22 19.25 -5.87 23.33
N GLU A 23 20.16 -6.36 22.49
CA GLU A 23 21.60 -6.35 22.78
C GLU A 23 22.34 -5.32 21.94
N VAL A 24 21.97 -5.17 20.67
CA VAL A 24 22.64 -4.28 19.72
C VAL A 24 21.61 -3.51 18.92
N VAL A 25 21.71 -2.18 18.95
CA VAL A 25 20.80 -1.26 18.24
C VAL A 25 21.62 -0.32 17.36
N LEU A 26 21.22 -0.21 16.10
CA LEU A 26 21.72 0.76 15.15
C LEU A 26 20.76 1.94 15.06
N VAL A 27 21.29 3.15 15.17
CA VAL A 27 20.55 4.43 15.06
C VAL A 27 21.28 5.37 14.10
N HIS A 28 20.66 6.48 13.72
CA HIS A 28 21.33 7.56 12.98
C HIS A 28 21.00 8.91 13.60
N GLU A 29 22.03 9.58 14.11
CA GLU A 29 21.87 10.93 14.65
C GLU A 29 21.65 11.92 13.50
N PRO A 30 20.63 12.80 13.57
CA PRO A 30 20.36 13.74 12.50
C PRO A 30 21.54 14.69 12.27
N GLY A 31 22.09 14.65 11.06
CA GLY A 31 23.17 15.51 10.59
C GLY A 31 22.66 16.74 9.84
N ILE A 32 23.55 17.34 9.04
CA ILE A 32 23.21 18.50 8.21
C ILE A 32 22.19 18.16 7.12
N GLU A 33 22.12 16.88 6.71
CA GLU A 33 21.11 16.37 5.80
C GLU A 33 19.69 16.69 6.29
N ALA A 34 19.41 16.50 7.58
CA ALA A 34 18.09 16.80 8.16
C ALA A 34 17.76 18.30 8.15
N LEU A 35 18.77 19.18 8.30
CA LEU A 35 18.57 20.63 8.21
C LEU A 35 18.02 21.04 6.84
N PHE A 36 18.57 20.49 5.76
CA PHE A 36 18.09 20.80 4.42
C PHE A 36 16.66 20.30 4.18
N GLY A 37 16.30 19.16 4.77
CA GLY A 37 14.92 18.68 4.75
C GLY A 37 13.96 19.64 5.46
N SER A 38 14.40 20.24 6.57
CA SER A 38 13.62 21.22 7.32
C SER A 38 13.30 22.50 6.54
N LEU A 39 14.07 22.86 5.51
CA LEU A 39 13.81 24.06 4.71
C LEU A 39 12.53 23.93 3.88
N HIS A 40 12.09 22.70 3.59
CA HIS A 40 10.80 22.40 2.99
C HIS A 40 10.28 21.05 3.50
N ALA A 41 9.75 21.04 4.72
CA ALA A 41 9.40 19.83 5.49
C ALA A 41 8.53 18.84 4.71
N SER A 42 7.37 19.28 4.17
CA SER A 42 6.45 18.40 3.45
C SER A 42 7.08 17.73 2.22
N GLY A 43 7.88 18.47 1.46
CA GLY A 43 8.60 17.96 0.27
C GLY A 43 9.76 17.02 0.62
N SER A 44 10.13 16.97 1.90
CA SER A 44 11.22 16.18 2.48
C SER A 44 10.71 15.02 3.33
N LEU A 45 9.40 14.75 3.27
CA LEU A 45 8.73 13.74 4.10
C LEU A 45 8.89 14.00 5.61
N PHE A 46 8.88 15.26 6.04
CA PHE A 46 8.82 15.69 7.44
C PHE A 46 7.49 16.37 7.75
N GLU A 47 7.04 16.27 9.00
CA GLU A 47 5.77 16.84 9.45
C GLU A 47 5.89 18.36 9.59
N LYS A 48 6.98 18.80 10.23
CA LYS A 48 7.25 20.19 10.60
C LYS A 48 8.73 20.51 10.38
N PRO A 49 9.10 21.81 10.34
CA PRO A 49 10.49 22.21 10.41
C PRO A 49 11.18 21.65 11.66
N VAL A 50 12.42 21.21 11.50
CA VAL A 50 13.23 20.52 12.51
C VAL A 50 14.20 21.51 13.15
N ASN A 51 14.15 21.59 14.49
CA ASN A 51 15.24 22.20 15.25
C ASN A 51 16.36 21.17 15.40
N LEU A 52 17.38 21.26 14.55
CA LEU A 52 18.46 20.26 14.50
C LEU A 52 19.24 20.15 15.82
N GLN A 53 19.43 21.26 16.55
CA GLN A 53 20.11 21.21 17.85
C GLN A 53 19.30 20.39 18.85
N LYS A 54 18.00 20.69 18.99
CA LYS A 54 17.10 19.96 19.88
C LYS A 54 16.98 18.49 19.49
N ALA A 55 16.91 18.20 18.18
CA ALA A 55 16.85 16.83 17.66
C ALA A 55 18.10 16.02 18.05
N ARG A 56 19.30 16.61 17.97
CA ARG A 56 20.55 15.97 18.41
C ARG A 56 20.58 15.73 19.91
N GLU A 57 20.17 16.71 20.73
CA GLU A 57 20.08 16.57 22.18
C GLU A 57 19.11 15.44 22.58
N ASN A 58 17.94 15.37 21.93
CA ASN A 58 16.96 14.29 22.17
C ASN A 58 17.50 12.92 21.73
N HIS A 59 18.16 12.85 20.57
CA HIS A 59 18.77 11.60 20.08
C HIS A 59 19.91 11.13 20.99
N GLU A 60 20.76 12.04 21.49
CA GLU A 60 21.79 11.72 22.48
C GLU A 60 21.19 11.14 23.77
N GLY A 61 20.15 11.79 24.31
CA GLY A 61 19.42 11.29 25.48
C GLY A 61 18.83 9.90 25.25
N PHE A 62 18.30 9.62 24.06
CA PHE A 62 17.81 8.28 23.70
C PHE A 62 18.94 7.22 23.71
N ARG A 63 20.10 7.52 23.10
CA ARG A 63 21.26 6.61 23.14
C ARG A 63 21.73 6.34 24.57
N ASP A 64 21.71 7.36 25.44
CA ASP A 64 22.11 7.24 26.83
C ASP A 64 21.17 6.30 27.61
N VAL A 65 19.86 6.39 27.39
CA VAL A 65 18.87 5.48 28.01
C VAL A 65 19.16 4.03 27.60
N LEU A 66 19.35 3.77 26.30
CA LEU A 66 19.69 2.43 25.81
C LEU A 66 21.02 1.92 26.40
N THR A 67 22.05 2.76 26.41
CA THR A 67 23.38 2.39 26.93
C THR A 67 23.35 2.09 28.43
N LYS A 68 22.58 2.86 29.22
CA LYS A 68 22.37 2.61 30.66
C LYS A 68 21.66 1.28 30.92
N ARG A 69 20.83 0.81 29.98
CA ARG A 69 20.18 -0.50 30.00
C ARG A 69 21.10 -1.63 29.50
N GLY A 70 22.38 -1.35 29.25
CA GLY A 70 23.38 -2.35 28.83
C GLY A 70 23.37 -2.67 27.34
N ILE A 71 22.60 -1.92 26.54
CA ILE A 71 22.46 -2.12 25.10
C ILE A 71 23.64 -1.48 24.38
N GLN A 72 24.26 -2.21 23.45
CA GLN A 72 25.27 -1.63 22.57
C GLN A 72 24.60 -0.77 21.50
N VAL A 73 24.84 0.55 21.55
CA VAL A 73 24.31 1.49 20.57
C VAL A 73 25.37 1.88 19.55
N LEU A 74 25.09 1.60 18.28
CA LEU A 74 25.92 1.99 17.14
C LEU A 74 25.20 3.08 16.35
N THR A 75 25.96 4.01 15.78
CA THR A 75 25.41 4.97 14.82
C THR A 75 25.85 4.62 13.40
N VAL A 76 25.03 4.94 12.39
CA VAL A 76 25.40 4.77 10.98
C VAL A 76 26.75 5.45 10.68
N ARG A 77 26.94 6.69 11.17
CA ARG A 77 28.24 7.39 11.06
C ARG A 77 29.39 6.61 11.71
N ASN A 78 29.21 6.10 12.93
CA ASN A 78 30.25 5.31 13.62
C ASN A 78 30.62 4.07 12.79
N VAL A 79 29.63 3.37 12.23
CA VAL A 79 29.86 2.20 11.37
C VAL A 79 30.60 2.59 10.09
N LEU A 80 30.22 3.69 9.45
CA LEU A 80 30.92 4.21 8.27
C LEU A 80 32.36 4.63 8.60
N GLU A 81 32.67 5.04 9.82
CA GLU A 81 34.04 5.36 10.27
C GLU A 81 34.88 4.10 10.65
N MET A 82 34.26 2.95 10.94
CA MET A 82 34.96 1.75 11.41
C MET A 82 36.09 1.32 10.45
N HIS A 83 37.21 0.84 11.02
CA HIS A 83 38.34 0.23 10.30
C HIS A 83 39.03 1.08 9.22
N CYS A 84 38.67 2.35 9.02
CA CYS A 84 39.32 3.24 8.04
C CYS A 84 40.79 3.55 8.39
N GLU A 85 41.23 3.38 9.64
CA GLU A 85 42.56 3.82 10.10
C GLU A 85 43.53 2.70 10.48
N ARG A 86 43.08 1.47 10.75
CA ARG A 86 43.86 0.48 11.54
C ARG A 86 44.49 -0.70 10.78
N ASN A 87 44.10 -0.98 9.54
CA ASN A 87 44.72 -2.05 8.74
C ASN A 87 44.82 -1.61 7.29
N PHE A 88 46.03 -1.58 6.73
CA PHE A 88 46.30 -1.04 5.39
C PHE A 88 45.55 -1.78 4.27
N LYS A 89 45.37 -3.10 4.37
CA LYS A 89 44.63 -3.89 3.37
C LYS A 89 43.14 -3.54 3.37
N TYR A 90 42.52 -3.57 4.55
CA TYR A 90 41.12 -3.19 4.70
C TYR A 90 40.91 -1.71 4.41
N ARG A 91 41.87 -0.85 4.74
CA ARG A 91 41.86 0.56 4.40
C ARG A 91 41.87 0.77 2.89
N VAL A 92 42.65 0.02 2.11
CA VAL A 92 42.65 0.14 0.64
C VAL A 92 41.36 -0.42 0.03
N GLU A 93 40.91 -1.63 0.40
CA GLU A 93 39.66 -2.20 -0.12
C GLU A 93 38.43 -1.36 0.29
N LEU A 94 38.34 -0.94 1.56
CA LEU A 94 37.28 -0.06 2.03
C LEU A 94 37.41 1.33 1.44
N GLU A 95 38.61 1.93 1.31
CA GLU A 95 38.76 3.22 0.64
C GLU A 95 38.33 3.14 -0.83
N VAL A 96 38.56 2.02 -1.54
CA VAL A 96 38.05 1.85 -2.90
C VAL A 96 36.52 1.80 -2.91
N THR A 97 35.88 0.91 -2.14
CA THR A 97 34.41 0.79 -2.13
C THR A 97 33.71 2.02 -1.52
N PHE A 98 34.29 2.61 -0.48
CA PHE A 98 33.78 3.81 0.18
C PHE A 98 33.97 5.06 -0.67
N LYS A 99 35.09 5.19 -1.40
CA LYS A 99 35.28 6.25 -2.39
C LYS A 99 34.43 5.99 -3.63
N ASP A 100 34.15 4.75 -4.02
CA ASP A 100 33.20 4.43 -5.09
C ASP A 100 31.77 4.84 -4.69
N LEU A 101 31.37 4.59 -3.44
CA LEU A 101 30.10 5.10 -2.89
C LEU A 101 30.05 6.64 -2.86
N ALA A 102 31.15 7.29 -2.49
CA ALA A 102 31.28 8.75 -2.55
C ALA A 102 31.30 9.29 -3.99
N LEU A 103 31.90 8.56 -4.94
CA LEU A 103 31.90 8.88 -6.38
C LEU A 103 30.50 8.75 -6.98
N GLU A 104 29.72 7.75 -6.57
CA GLU A 104 28.31 7.61 -6.95
C GLU A 104 27.45 8.74 -6.34
N GLY A 105 27.82 9.18 -5.14
CA GLY A 105 27.24 10.34 -4.46
C GLY A 105 27.60 11.68 -5.10
N LEU A 106 28.79 11.81 -5.70
CA LEU A 106 29.33 13.03 -6.30
C LEU A 106 29.16 13.07 -7.83
N ARG A 107 28.28 13.93 -8.32
CA ARG A 107 27.97 14.05 -9.75
C ARG A 107 28.50 15.34 -10.34
N TYR A 108 29.17 15.25 -11.48
CA TYR A 108 29.53 16.42 -12.30
C TYR A 108 28.59 16.46 -13.51
N GLN A 109 28.04 17.62 -13.81
CA GLN A 109 27.18 17.86 -14.95
C GLN A 109 27.67 19.10 -15.69
N LEU A 110 27.77 19.03 -17.01
CA LEU A 110 27.99 20.20 -17.85
C LEU A 110 26.62 20.76 -18.24
N GLU A 111 26.41 22.06 -18.10
CA GLU A 111 25.21 22.69 -18.63
C GLU A 111 25.34 22.85 -20.15
N SER A 112 24.41 22.27 -20.91
CA SER A 112 24.27 22.53 -22.34
C SER A 112 23.52 23.85 -22.52
N MET A 113 24.25 24.95 -22.69
CA MET A 113 23.70 26.08 -23.44
C MET A 113 23.49 25.64 -24.89
N GLU A 114 22.58 26.28 -25.62
CA GLU A 114 22.44 26.11 -27.07
C GLU A 114 23.79 26.41 -27.78
N GLY A 115 24.63 25.39 -27.91
CA GLY A 115 25.99 25.51 -28.44
C GLY A 115 26.83 24.28 -28.09
N ASP A 116 27.24 23.52 -29.10
CA ASP A 116 28.28 22.50 -28.97
C ASP A 116 29.59 23.18 -28.56
N TYR A 117 29.99 23.05 -27.29
CA TYR A 117 31.31 23.47 -26.85
C TYR A 117 32.35 22.42 -27.25
N ASP A 118 33.33 22.80 -28.07
CA ASP A 118 34.57 22.04 -28.20
C ASP A 118 35.37 22.16 -26.89
N LEU A 119 35.20 21.19 -26.00
CA LEU A 119 35.91 21.13 -24.72
C LEU A 119 37.40 20.88 -24.94
N THR A 120 38.24 21.64 -24.24
CA THR A 120 39.68 21.39 -24.18
C THR A 120 39.98 20.07 -23.44
N ALA A 121 41.14 19.46 -23.72
CA ALA A 121 41.59 18.26 -23.01
C ALA A 121 41.64 18.45 -21.49
N GLN A 122 41.98 19.67 -21.03
CA GLN A 122 41.97 20.02 -19.61
C GLN A 122 40.55 20.02 -19.03
N GLN A 123 39.57 20.59 -19.72
CA GLN A 123 38.17 20.58 -19.28
C GLN A 123 37.58 19.17 -19.26
N ILE A 124 37.91 18.33 -20.25
CA ILE A 124 37.51 16.92 -20.28
C ILE A 124 38.07 16.18 -19.05
N HIS A 125 39.35 16.39 -18.72
CA HIS A 125 39.95 15.78 -17.54
C HIS A 125 39.25 16.24 -16.25
N LEU A 126 38.97 17.53 -16.07
CA LEU A 126 38.29 18.08 -14.89
C LEU A 126 36.84 17.58 -14.72
N LEU A 127 36.20 17.11 -15.79
CA LEU A 127 34.86 16.48 -15.74
C LEU A 127 34.92 14.95 -15.54
N SER A 128 36.10 14.35 -15.66
CA SER A 128 36.29 12.91 -15.62
C SER A 128 36.16 12.32 -14.21
N ASN A 129 35.86 11.02 -14.14
CA ASN A 129 35.92 10.29 -12.88
C ASN A 129 37.36 10.18 -12.32
N THR A 130 38.39 10.36 -13.15
CA THR A 130 39.79 10.40 -12.71
C THR A 130 40.04 11.61 -11.83
N TYR A 131 39.66 12.81 -12.28
CA TYR A 131 39.80 14.02 -11.48
C TYR A 131 38.93 13.99 -10.22
N LYS A 132 37.71 13.43 -10.29
CA LYS A 132 36.89 13.20 -9.07
C LYS A 132 37.63 12.35 -8.04
N ARG A 133 38.27 11.25 -8.47
CA ARG A 133 39.06 10.37 -7.58
C ARG A 133 40.22 11.15 -6.94
N GLU A 134 40.92 11.98 -7.70
CA GLU A 134 41.99 12.84 -7.19
C GLU A 134 41.47 13.79 -6.10
N CYS A 135 40.34 14.46 -6.33
CA CYS A 135 39.72 15.31 -5.31
C CYS A 135 39.39 14.53 -4.04
N LEU A 136 38.68 13.40 -4.17
CA LEU A 136 38.24 12.59 -3.02
C LEU A 136 39.42 11.97 -2.24
N GLN A 137 40.58 11.76 -2.86
CA GLN A 137 41.78 11.24 -2.19
C GLN A 137 42.39 12.22 -1.19
N THR A 138 42.12 13.51 -1.34
CA THR A 138 42.65 14.55 -0.43
C THR A 138 41.78 14.77 0.81
N LEU A 139 40.53 14.27 0.80
CA LEU A 139 39.54 14.50 1.85
C LEU A 139 39.68 13.51 3.02
N GLY A 140 39.32 13.97 4.22
CA GLY A 140 39.27 13.13 5.41
C GLY A 140 38.06 12.19 5.43
N THR A 141 38.07 11.17 6.28
CA THR A 141 36.97 10.20 6.40
C THR A 141 35.63 10.88 6.69
N LYS A 142 35.59 11.88 7.57
CA LYS A 142 34.35 12.60 7.92
C LYS A 142 33.78 13.38 6.74
N ASP A 143 34.64 14.04 5.96
CA ASP A 143 34.25 14.78 4.77
C ASP A 143 33.65 13.85 3.71
N LEU A 144 34.24 12.66 3.55
CA LEU A 144 33.72 11.63 2.65
C LEU A 144 32.35 11.10 3.10
N ILE A 145 32.14 10.90 4.41
CA ILE A 145 30.82 10.55 4.96
C ILE A 145 29.81 11.64 4.62
N ASP A 146 30.16 12.90 4.82
CA ASP A 146 29.27 14.02 4.50
C ASP A 146 28.93 14.06 3.01
N ILE A 147 29.88 13.79 2.11
CA ILE A 147 29.61 13.65 0.67
C ILE A 147 28.61 12.52 0.38
N ILE A 148 28.78 11.36 1.02
CA ILE A 148 27.89 10.20 0.84
C ILE A 148 26.46 10.56 1.27
N LEU A 149 26.32 11.11 2.48
CA LEU A 149 25.03 11.45 3.08
C LEU A 149 24.33 12.62 2.37
N MET A 150 25.11 13.57 1.83
CA MET A 150 24.57 14.77 1.20
C MET A 150 24.35 14.66 -0.31
N GLY A 151 25.07 13.77 -0.99
CA GLY A 151 24.92 13.51 -2.43
C GLY A 151 25.05 14.76 -3.33
N PRO A 152 26.18 15.49 -3.29
CA PRO A 152 26.37 16.70 -4.10
C PRO A 152 26.39 16.44 -5.61
N THR A 153 25.77 17.34 -6.36
CA THR A 153 25.82 17.45 -7.81
C THR A 153 26.32 18.84 -8.17
N ILE A 154 27.53 18.87 -8.73
CA ILE A 154 28.24 20.07 -9.18
C ILE A 154 27.95 20.28 -10.67
N ARG A 155 27.27 21.37 -10.98
CA ARG A 155 26.96 21.81 -12.35
C ARG A 155 27.97 22.89 -12.75
N LEU A 156 28.71 22.62 -13.82
CA LEU A 156 29.84 23.41 -14.28
C LEU A 156 29.56 23.96 -15.68
N ILE A 157 30.15 25.11 -15.98
CA ILE A 157 30.18 25.67 -17.34
C ILE A 157 31.62 25.95 -17.77
N PRO A 158 31.94 25.86 -19.08
CA PRO A 158 33.23 26.28 -19.62
C PRO A 158 33.48 27.78 -19.38
N GLU A 159 34.70 28.12 -18.96
CA GLU A 159 35.16 29.51 -18.84
C GLU A 159 36.62 29.60 -19.32
N SER A 160 36.99 30.77 -19.86
CA SER A 160 38.32 30.99 -20.47
C SER A 160 39.16 32.05 -19.76
N ILE A 161 38.60 32.75 -18.77
CA ILE A 161 39.21 33.93 -18.16
C ILE A 161 39.97 33.58 -16.88
N ASN A 162 39.31 32.93 -15.92
CA ASN A 162 39.88 32.69 -14.58
C ASN A 162 40.24 31.22 -14.35
N THR A 163 39.29 30.31 -14.60
CA THR A 163 39.46 28.86 -14.49
C THR A 163 38.88 28.16 -15.72
N PRO A 164 39.35 26.96 -16.10
CA PRO A 164 38.83 26.25 -17.26
C PRO A 164 37.33 25.90 -17.15
N LEU A 165 36.82 25.79 -15.92
CA LEU A 165 35.42 25.56 -15.60
C LEU A 165 35.02 26.48 -14.44
N ARG A 166 33.79 26.98 -14.46
CA ARG A 166 33.17 27.73 -13.37
C ARG A 166 32.02 26.95 -12.76
N LEU A 167 31.87 27.02 -11.44
CA LEU A 167 30.67 26.55 -10.75
C LEU A 167 29.48 27.43 -11.13
N GLU A 168 28.49 26.80 -11.75
CA GLU A 168 27.23 27.44 -12.14
C GLU A 168 26.16 27.12 -11.11
N LYS A 169 26.01 25.84 -10.73
CA LYS A 169 25.04 25.40 -9.74
C LYS A 169 25.54 24.26 -8.87
N LEU A 170 25.34 24.37 -7.56
CA LEU A 170 25.48 23.25 -6.63
C LEU A 170 24.08 22.78 -6.22
N SER A 171 23.83 21.48 -6.36
CA SER A 171 22.58 20.84 -5.94
C SER A 171 22.88 19.60 -5.12
N MET A 172 22.03 19.26 -4.15
CA MET A 172 22.27 18.15 -3.23
C MET A 172 21.13 17.14 -3.32
N LYS A 173 21.43 15.87 -3.02
CA LYS A 173 20.44 14.80 -2.84
C LYS A 173 20.67 14.13 -1.48
N PRO A 174 20.40 14.85 -0.38
CA PRO A 174 20.66 14.39 0.96
C PRO A 174 19.76 13.21 1.35
N LEU A 175 20.27 12.32 2.21
CA LEU A 175 19.52 11.20 2.79
C LEU A 175 18.69 11.68 3.99
N LEU A 176 17.62 12.41 3.68
CA LEU A 176 16.81 13.14 4.66
C LEU A 176 16.18 12.24 5.73
N ASN A 177 15.78 11.02 5.36
CA ASN A 177 15.04 10.11 6.25
C ASN A 177 15.92 8.98 6.83
N LEU A 178 17.25 9.06 6.70
CA LEU A 178 18.17 8.03 7.23
C LEU A 178 18.10 7.89 8.76
N THR A 179 17.67 8.94 9.46
CA THR A 179 17.37 8.93 10.89
C THR A 179 16.38 7.83 11.26
N PHE A 180 15.43 7.50 10.37
CA PHE A 180 14.49 6.41 10.53
C PHE A 180 15.11 5.09 10.08
N THR A 181 16.02 4.59 10.89
CA THR A 181 16.79 3.38 10.61
C THR A 181 15.95 2.11 10.59
N ARG A 182 14.68 2.15 11.01
CA ARG A 182 13.77 1.00 10.98
C ARG A 182 13.39 0.55 9.57
N ASP A 183 13.30 1.46 8.60
CA ASP A 183 12.53 1.18 7.38
C ASP A 183 13.32 0.45 6.29
N GLN A 184 14.64 0.66 6.24
CA GLN A 184 15.49 0.26 5.13
C GLN A 184 15.80 -1.25 5.08
N GLN A 185 15.44 -1.98 6.13
CA GLN A 185 15.61 -3.42 6.25
C GLN A 185 14.62 -3.99 7.27
N ILE A 186 14.52 -5.31 7.32
CA ILE A 186 13.92 -6.03 8.43
C ILE A 186 14.90 -7.07 8.96
N VAL A 187 14.84 -7.33 10.27
CA VAL A 187 15.57 -8.44 10.90
C VAL A 187 14.54 -9.42 11.39
N THR A 188 14.46 -10.57 10.73
CA THR A 188 13.48 -11.61 11.01
C THR A 188 14.04 -12.67 11.96
N ASN A 189 13.27 -13.73 12.21
CA ASN A 189 13.77 -14.90 12.91
C ASN A 189 14.76 -15.71 12.05
N ARG A 190 14.82 -15.48 10.72
CA ARG A 190 15.82 -16.12 9.84
C ARG A 190 17.07 -15.27 9.65
N GLY A 191 16.93 -13.95 9.51
CA GLY A 191 18.05 -13.08 9.18
C GLY A 191 17.65 -11.68 8.74
N LEU A 192 18.63 -10.92 8.28
CA LEU A 192 18.45 -9.55 7.80
C LEU A 192 18.10 -9.53 6.31
N VAL A 193 17.00 -8.86 5.95
CA VAL A 193 16.56 -8.66 4.55
C VAL A 193 16.51 -7.18 4.25
N ILE A 194 17.11 -6.76 3.13
CA ILE A 194 17.08 -5.36 2.69
C ILE A 194 15.76 -5.05 1.98
N SER A 195 15.17 -3.93 2.36
CA SER A 195 13.92 -3.41 1.82
C SER A 195 14.06 -2.87 0.39
N ASN A 196 12.93 -2.79 -0.34
CA ASN A 196 12.81 -2.00 -1.56
C ASN A 196 11.80 -0.87 -1.34
N MET A 197 12.32 0.36 -1.16
CA MET A 197 11.52 1.51 -0.77
C MET A 197 10.57 1.98 -1.88
N GLY A 198 9.33 2.30 -1.51
CA GLY A 198 8.36 2.89 -2.44
C GLY A 198 8.74 4.31 -2.90
N SER A 199 9.33 5.10 -2.00
CA SER A 199 9.81 6.45 -2.32
C SER A 199 11.14 6.43 -3.05
N LEU A 200 11.20 7.04 -4.24
CA LEU A 200 12.45 7.22 -5.00
C LEU A 200 13.52 7.99 -4.22
N GLN A 201 13.11 8.91 -3.33
CA GLN A 201 14.03 9.71 -2.53
C GLN A 201 14.77 8.87 -1.48
N ARG A 202 14.15 7.79 -0.99
CA ARG A 202 14.69 6.92 0.06
C ARG A 202 15.48 5.71 -0.46
N LYS A 203 15.46 5.46 -1.78
CA LYS A 203 16.14 4.29 -2.39
C LYS A 203 17.65 4.21 -2.13
N ARG A 204 18.33 5.35 -1.95
CA ARG A 204 19.77 5.35 -1.62
C ARG A 204 20.02 4.96 -0.16
N GLU A 205 19.06 5.11 0.74
CA GLU A 205 19.22 4.78 2.16
C GLU A 205 19.49 3.28 2.35
N THR A 206 18.79 2.42 1.61
CA THR A 206 18.97 0.95 1.68
C THR A 206 20.37 0.53 1.24
N GLN A 207 20.96 1.22 0.25
CA GLN A 207 22.33 0.99 -0.19
C GLN A 207 23.35 1.31 0.91
N ILE A 208 23.16 2.44 1.62
CA ILE A 208 24.02 2.82 2.75
C ILE A 208 23.89 1.84 3.91
N MET A 209 22.66 1.45 4.25
CA MET A 209 22.41 0.51 5.35
C MET A 209 23.00 -0.87 5.05
N LYS A 210 22.82 -1.38 3.83
CA LYS A 210 23.47 -2.61 3.36
C LYS A 210 24.98 -2.55 3.49
N TYR A 211 25.61 -1.45 3.05
CA TYR A 211 27.04 -1.25 3.21
C TYR A 211 27.46 -1.26 4.69
N CYS A 212 26.68 -0.62 5.56
CA CYS A 212 26.94 -0.65 7.00
C CYS A 212 26.89 -2.07 7.58
N PHE A 213 25.90 -2.87 7.20
CA PHE A 213 25.79 -4.26 7.65
C PHE A 213 26.97 -5.12 7.18
N GLN A 214 27.35 -5.00 5.90
CA GLN A 214 28.53 -5.68 5.36
C GLN A 214 29.82 -5.26 6.07
N LYS A 215 29.96 -3.97 6.38
CA LYS A 215 31.11 -3.42 7.11
C LYS A 215 31.17 -3.92 8.56
N MET A 216 30.02 -4.19 9.16
CA MET A 216 29.90 -4.84 10.46
C MET A 216 30.14 -6.36 10.40
N GLY A 217 30.30 -6.95 9.21
CA GLY A 217 30.43 -8.40 9.03
C GLY A 217 29.12 -9.17 9.18
N LEU A 218 27.98 -8.49 9.03
CA LEU A 218 26.66 -9.09 9.14
C LEU A 218 26.22 -9.68 7.81
N GLU A 219 25.64 -10.88 7.87
CA GLU A 219 25.06 -11.54 6.71
C GLU A 219 23.74 -10.88 6.31
N VAL A 220 23.61 -10.61 5.01
CA VAL A 220 22.36 -10.18 4.38
C VAL A 220 21.76 -11.42 3.73
N LEU A 221 20.59 -11.83 4.20
CA LEU A 221 19.88 -13.02 3.73
C LEU A 221 19.33 -12.83 2.31
N GLY A 222 18.93 -11.60 1.98
CA GLY A 222 18.37 -11.27 0.68
C GLY A 222 17.95 -9.81 0.57
N GLU A 223 17.46 -9.44 -0.61
CA GLU A 223 16.97 -8.10 -0.94
C GLU A 223 15.64 -8.24 -1.68
N ILE A 224 14.67 -7.39 -1.35
CA ILE A 224 13.38 -7.38 -2.06
C ILE A 224 13.58 -6.81 -3.46
N GLU A 225 13.11 -7.54 -4.48
CA GLU A 225 13.19 -7.12 -5.87
C GLU A 225 11.87 -6.51 -6.36
N ALA A 226 11.94 -5.61 -7.34
CA ALA A 226 10.75 -5.08 -7.99
C ALA A 226 9.94 -6.21 -8.66
N PRO A 227 8.59 -6.19 -8.62
CA PRO A 227 7.72 -5.11 -8.14
C PRO A 227 7.43 -5.12 -6.62
N GLY A 228 8.12 -5.95 -5.84
CA GLY A 228 8.03 -5.98 -4.38
C GLY A 228 8.42 -4.65 -3.74
N LEU A 229 7.59 -4.14 -2.84
CA LEU A 229 7.89 -3.00 -1.97
C LEU A 229 7.74 -3.44 -0.52
N LEU A 230 8.70 -3.08 0.32
CA LEU A 230 8.72 -3.43 1.74
C LEU A 230 9.37 -2.29 2.52
N GLU A 231 8.81 -1.94 3.67
CA GLU A 231 9.42 -1.03 4.64
C GLU A 231 9.33 -1.66 6.05
N GLY A 232 10.39 -1.51 6.85
CA GLY A 232 10.50 -2.25 8.11
C GLY A 232 9.51 -1.88 9.21
N GLY A 233 8.87 -0.70 9.16
CA GLY A 233 7.76 -0.35 10.06
C GLY A 233 6.55 -1.27 9.93
N ASP A 234 6.43 -2.04 8.85
CA ASP A 234 5.36 -3.03 8.67
C ASP A 234 5.66 -4.39 9.32
N PHE A 235 6.90 -4.67 9.74
CA PHE A 235 7.27 -5.97 10.28
C PHE A 235 7.39 -5.96 11.80
N ILE A 236 6.69 -6.90 12.46
CA ILE A 236 6.73 -7.06 13.92
C ILE A 236 7.00 -8.53 14.24
N ALA A 237 8.08 -8.79 14.98
CA ALA A 237 8.45 -10.13 15.43
C ALA A 237 7.63 -10.54 16.68
N ALA A 238 6.96 -11.70 16.62
CA ALA A 238 6.02 -12.15 17.64
C ALA A 238 6.25 -13.59 18.12
N GLY A 239 7.49 -14.07 18.03
CA GLY A 239 7.92 -15.39 18.46
C GLY A 239 8.59 -16.22 17.38
N SER A 240 8.99 -17.45 17.75
CA SER A 240 9.58 -18.43 16.83
C SER A 240 8.55 -18.94 15.83
N ASP A 241 7.28 -18.93 16.21
CA ASP A 241 6.19 -19.51 15.44
C ASP A 241 5.41 -18.49 14.60
N LEU A 242 5.29 -17.24 15.04
CA LEU A 242 4.44 -16.21 14.43
C LEU A 242 5.19 -14.88 14.24
N CYS A 243 4.97 -14.24 13.10
CA CYS A 243 5.31 -12.83 12.87
C CYS A 243 4.15 -12.10 12.20
N PHE A 244 4.10 -10.77 12.35
CA PHE A 244 3.15 -9.91 11.66
C PHE A 244 3.85 -9.13 10.56
N ILE A 245 3.18 -8.98 9.42
CA ILE A 245 3.61 -8.08 8.34
C ILE A 245 2.43 -7.26 7.82
N GLY A 246 2.57 -5.93 7.87
CA GLY A 246 1.63 -4.99 7.28
C GLY A 246 1.68 -5.02 5.75
N VAL A 247 0.53 -4.97 5.09
CA VAL A 247 0.40 -4.75 3.65
C VAL A 247 -0.56 -3.58 3.43
N GLY A 248 -0.06 -2.55 2.75
CA GLY A 248 -0.77 -1.28 2.61
C GLY A 248 -0.03 -0.28 1.73
N LEU A 249 0.21 0.91 2.27
CA LEU A 249 0.81 2.05 1.56
C LEU A 249 2.29 1.86 1.20
N ARG A 250 3.05 1.12 2.03
CA ARG A 250 4.52 1.03 1.96
C ARG A 250 5.02 -0.37 1.65
N THR A 251 4.37 -1.39 2.20
CA THR A 251 4.64 -2.80 1.89
C THR A 251 3.51 -3.40 1.04
N ASN A 252 3.86 -4.21 0.02
CA ASN A 252 2.89 -4.83 -0.89
C ASN A 252 2.94 -6.37 -0.87
N GLU A 253 1.94 -7.00 -1.49
CA GLU A 253 1.81 -8.46 -1.59
C GLU A 253 3.00 -9.12 -2.30
N PHE A 254 3.57 -8.44 -3.30
CA PHE A 254 4.71 -8.98 -4.05
C PHE A 254 5.93 -9.19 -3.14
N ALA A 255 6.20 -8.25 -2.23
CA ALA A 255 7.27 -8.41 -1.25
C ALA A 255 6.95 -9.51 -0.23
N THR A 256 5.73 -9.55 0.29
CA THR A 256 5.29 -10.59 1.24
C THR A 256 5.39 -11.98 0.61
N ASN A 257 5.01 -12.13 -0.66
CA ASN A 257 5.17 -13.37 -1.41
C ASN A 257 6.63 -13.75 -1.66
N GLN A 258 7.51 -12.79 -1.94
CA GLN A 258 8.96 -13.06 -2.03
C GLN A 258 9.51 -13.55 -0.68
N MET A 259 9.12 -12.90 0.43
CA MET A 259 9.52 -13.30 1.78
C MET A 259 9.10 -14.73 2.11
N MET A 260 7.87 -15.12 1.76
CA MET A 260 7.36 -16.49 1.94
C MET A 260 8.07 -17.49 1.03
N LYS A 261 8.20 -17.21 -0.28
CA LYS A 261 8.83 -18.09 -1.27
C LYS A 261 10.29 -18.39 -0.94
N ASN A 262 11.02 -17.41 -0.43
CA ASN A 262 12.42 -17.56 -0.04
C ASN A 262 12.61 -17.98 1.43
N ASP A 263 11.52 -18.20 2.16
CA ASP A 263 11.53 -18.57 3.58
C ASP A 263 12.37 -17.64 4.48
N TRP A 264 12.26 -16.34 4.20
CA TRP A 264 13.02 -15.29 4.86
C TRP A 264 12.41 -14.84 6.20
N PHE A 265 11.18 -15.22 6.52
CA PHE A 265 10.59 -14.93 7.84
C PHE A 265 11.23 -15.76 8.96
N GLY A 266 11.48 -17.05 8.69
CA GLY A 266 11.97 -17.99 9.70
C GLY A 266 10.94 -18.37 10.77
N THR A 267 9.65 -18.15 10.49
CA THR A 267 8.52 -18.55 11.33
C THR A 267 7.68 -19.59 10.59
N ARG A 268 6.84 -20.34 11.30
CA ARG A 268 5.90 -21.27 10.66
C ARG A 268 4.62 -20.57 10.24
N ARG A 269 4.19 -19.54 10.98
CA ARG A 269 3.00 -18.74 10.72
C ARG A 269 3.39 -17.29 10.41
N VAL A 270 2.71 -16.71 9.43
CA VAL A 270 2.83 -15.31 9.04
C VAL A 270 1.44 -14.70 9.02
N ALA A 271 1.19 -13.71 9.88
CA ALA A 271 -0.03 -12.93 9.89
C ALA A 271 0.14 -11.71 8.98
N VAL A 272 -0.48 -11.75 7.79
CA VAL A 272 -0.46 -10.63 6.84
C VAL A 272 -1.62 -9.70 7.19
N VAL A 273 -1.28 -8.51 7.72
CA VAL A 273 -2.23 -7.51 8.23
C VAL A 273 -2.50 -6.46 7.15
N ARG A 274 -3.72 -6.43 6.62
CA ARG A 274 -4.08 -5.60 5.46
C ARG A 274 -4.71 -4.29 5.87
N ASP A 275 -4.11 -3.19 5.42
CA ASP A 275 -4.68 -1.85 5.48
C ASP A 275 -5.50 -1.60 4.20
N LEU A 276 -6.79 -1.94 4.24
CA LEU A 276 -7.69 -1.84 3.07
C LEU A 276 -8.66 -0.66 3.17
N PHE A 277 -9.01 -0.27 4.40
CA PHE A 277 -10.07 0.71 4.65
C PHE A 277 -9.55 2.02 5.24
N ASP A 278 -8.47 2.02 6.01
CA ASP A 278 -7.93 3.23 6.63
C ASP A 278 -7.06 4.01 5.64
N CYS A 279 -5.96 3.40 5.18
CA CYS A 279 -5.14 3.87 4.07
C CYS A 279 -4.65 5.33 4.26
N ASP A 280 -4.35 5.71 5.51
CA ASP A 280 -3.96 7.05 5.94
C ASP A 280 -2.42 7.19 5.98
N GLN A 281 -1.90 8.33 5.52
CA GLN A 281 -0.46 8.60 5.49
C GLN A 281 0.18 8.71 6.88
N GLN A 282 -0.57 9.15 7.91
CA GLN A 282 -0.10 9.18 9.30
C GLN A 282 -0.11 7.78 9.95
N ARG A 283 -0.80 6.82 9.32
CA ARG A 283 -0.91 5.42 9.77
C ARG A 283 -0.34 4.45 8.73
N MET A 284 0.69 4.91 8.01
CA MET A 284 1.26 4.28 6.82
C MET A 284 1.89 2.90 7.04
N HIS A 285 2.30 2.59 8.27
CA HIS A 285 2.92 1.33 8.66
C HIS A 285 2.16 0.65 9.80
N LEU A 286 2.35 -0.66 9.97
CA LEU A 286 1.75 -1.41 11.08
C LEU A 286 2.15 -0.90 12.47
N ASP A 287 3.43 -0.55 12.67
CA ASP A 287 3.97 -0.07 13.96
C ASP A 287 3.42 1.29 14.42
N THR A 288 2.70 1.99 13.55
CA THR A 288 2.02 3.26 13.86
C THR A 288 0.64 3.07 14.49
N VAL A 289 0.08 1.85 14.42
CA VAL A 289 -1.27 1.53 14.89
C VAL A 289 -1.35 0.30 15.79
N PHE A 290 -0.31 -0.55 15.78
CA PHE A 290 -0.22 -1.76 16.58
C PHE A 290 1.24 -2.02 16.98
N ASN A 291 1.50 -2.27 18.26
CA ASN A 291 2.85 -2.59 18.73
C ASN A 291 2.82 -3.48 20.00
N ILE A 292 3.87 -4.28 20.21
CA ILE A 292 3.96 -5.27 21.29
C ILE A 292 4.72 -4.67 22.49
N ALA A 293 4.01 -4.44 23.59
CA ALA A 293 4.57 -3.87 24.82
C ALA A 293 5.17 -4.92 25.75
N SER A 294 4.63 -6.14 25.75
CA SER A 294 5.18 -7.26 26.52
C SER A 294 4.75 -8.61 25.93
N HIS A 295 5.13 -9.72 26.58
CA HIS A 295 4.82 -11.08 26.17
C HIS A 295 3.32 -11.43 26.09
N ASP A 296 2.43 -10.59 26.62
CA ASP A 296 0.99 -10.82 26.61
C ASP A 296 0.21 -9.50 26.54
N VAL A 297 0.88 -8.38 26.24
CA VAL A 297 0.25 -7.07 26.11
C VAL A 297 0.70 -6.39 24.83
N CYS A 298 -0.27 -5.93 24.05
CA CYS A 298 -0.05 -5.06 22.90
C CYS A 298 -0.84 -3.77 23.04
N VAL A 299 -0.39 -2.73 22.33
CA VAL A 299 -1.06 -1.44 22.24
C VAL A 299 -1.62 -1.30 20.84
N MET A 300 -2.89 -0.89 20.73
CA MET A 300 -3.58 -0.79 19.44
C MET A 300 -4.42 0.49 19.38
N LEU A 301 -4.48 1.12 18.21
CA LEU A 301 -5.37 2.24 17.96
C LEU A 301 -6.84 1.80 18.09
N ASN A 302 -7.62 2.52 18.88
CA ASN A 302 -9.00 2.16 19.20
C ASN A 302 -9.93 2.13 17.98
N THR A 303 -9.66 2.95 16.97
CA THR A 303 -10.46 2.96 15.73
C THR A 303 -10.28 1.69 14.93
N LEU A 304 -9.26 0.87 15.15
CA LEU A 304 -9.12 -0.42 14.45
C LEU A 304 -9.98 -1.53 15.06
N ILE A 305 -10.45 -1.37 16.29
CA ILE A 305 -11.05 -2.46 17.07
C ILE A 305 -12.53 -2.60 16.72
N GLY A 306 -12.90 -3.81 16.28
CA GLY A 306 -14.28 -4.25 16.11
C GLY A 306 -14.70 -4.41 14.64
N LYS A 307 -15.53 -5.43 14.39
CA LYS A 307 -15.94 -5.85 13.04
C LYS A 307 -16.65 -4.77 12.21
N ASN A 308 -17.29 -3.81 12.87
CA ASN A 308 -18.01 -2.71 12.22
C ASN A 308 -17.18 -1.43 12.12
N SER A 309 -15.92 -1.45 12.58
CA SER A 309 -15.07 -0.28 12.40
C SER A 309 -14.81 -0.05 10.91
N PRO A 310 -14.94 1.22 10.43
CA PRO A 310 -14.58 1.60 9.08
C PRO A 310 -13.07 1.57 8.83
N GLU A 311 -12.24 1.50 9.87
CA GLU A 311 -10.77 1.55 9.79
C GLU A 311 -10.12 0.21 10.15
N ARG A 312 -10.89 -0.84 10.48
CA ARG A 312 -10.36 -2.15 10.90
C ARG A 312 -9.32 -2.71 9.94
N ARG A 313 -8.41 -3.54 10.45
CA ARG A 313 -7.48 -4.30 9.60
C ARG A 313 -7.86 -5.77 9.58
N LEU A 314 -7.70 -6.40 8.42
CA LEU A 314 -7.97 -7.83 8.22
C LEU A 314 -6.67 -8.60 8.17
N VAL A 315 -6.66 -9.79 8.74
CA VAL A 315 -5.52 -10.69 8.84
C VAL A 315 -5.78 -11.93 8.00
N THR A 316 -4.87 -12.20 7.07
CA THR A 316 -4.74 -13.51 6.43
C THR A 316 -3.52 -14.20 7.04
N GLU A 317 -3.75 -15.33 7.70
CA GLU A 317 -2.69 -16.17 8.26
C GLU A 317 -2.22 -17.16 7.20
N TYR A 318 -0.91 -17.20 6.98
CA TYR A 318 -0.26 -18.23 6.18
C TYR A 318 0.53 -19.16 7.09
N THR A 319 0.31 -20.46 6.96
CA THR A 319 1.04 -21.49 7.71
C THR A 319 1.90 -22.32 6.77
N LYS A 320 3.16 -22.53 7.14
CA LYS A 320 4.11 -23.35 6.42
C LYS A 320 3.75 -24.83 6.53
N GLY A 321 3.50 -25.46 5.39
CA GLY A 321 3.18 -26.87 5.26
C GLY A 321 4.40 -27.79 5.31
N ALA A 322 4.14 -29.10 5.23
CA ALA A 322 5.20 -30.12 5.17
C ALA A 322 6.01 -30.09 3.87
N ASP A 323 5.45 -29.49 2.82
CA ASP A 323 6.14 -29.18 1.56
C ASP A 323 7.12 -27.99 1.68
N GLY A 324 7.15 -27.32 2.82
CA GLY A 324 7.97 -26.14 3.07
C GLY A 324 7.40 -24.86 2.47
N LEU A 325 6.20 -24.89 1.88
CA LEU A 325 5.53 -23.73 1.30
C LEU A 325 4.50 -23.16 2.28
N TYR A 326 4.22 -21.87 2.15
CA TYR A 326 3.22 -21.17 2.96
C TYR A 326 1.85 -21.27 2.29
N HIS A 327 0.86 -21.77 3.03
CA HIS A 327 -0.53 -21.91 2.59
C HIS A 327 -1.44 -21.09 3.49
N VAL A 328 -2.51 -20.53 2.96
CA VAL A 328 -3.50 -19.79 3.77
C VAL A 328 -4.16 -20.75 4.75
N SER A 329 -4.10 -20.45 6.05
CA SER A 329 -4.73 -21.22 7.13
C SER A 329 -5.93 -20.51 7.75
N LYS A 330 -5.94 -19.17 7.73
CA LYS A 330 -7.08 -18.32 8.15
C LYS A 330 -7.15 -17.13 7.21
N GLU A 331 -8.34 -16.65 6.90
CA GLU A 331 -8.55 -15.51 5.99
C GLU A 331 -9.53 -14.51 6.62
N ASN A 332 -9.28 -13.22 6.38
CA ASN A 332 -10.16 -12.10 6.75
C ASN A 332 -10.55 -12.04 8.24
N ILE A 333 -9.65 -12.44 9.13
CA ILE A 333 -9.87 -12.29 10.58
C ILE A 333 -9.57 -10.85 10.99
N GLU A 334 -10.45 -10.21 11.74
CA GLU A 334 -10.19 -8.85 12.25
C GLU A 334 -8.97 -8.85 13.19
N LEU A 335 -8.08 -7.85 13.05
CA LEU A 335 -6.79 -7.83 13.73
C LEU A 335 -6.90 -7.91 15.26
N ALA A 336 -7.81 -7.15 15.89
CA ALA A 336 -7.99 -7.20 17.33
C ALA A 336 -8.45 -8.60 17.79
N GLN A 337 -9.40 -9.21 17.07
CA GLN A 337 -9.80 -10.59 17.33
C GLN A 337 -8.63 -11.57 17.17
N TYR A 338 -7.86 -11.48 16.08
CA TYR A 338 -6.72 -12.36 15.83
C TYR A 338 -5.68 -12.26 16.94
N VAL A 339 -5.34 -11.04 17.36
CA VAL A 339 -4.35 -10.78 18.41
C VAL A 339 -4.84 -11.28 19.78
N GLN A 340 -6.14 -11.15 20.08
CA GLN A 340 -6.77 -11.72 21.28
C GLN A 340 -6.75 -13.25 21.26
N ASP A 341 -7.01 -13.87 20.10
CA ASP A 341 -6.97 -15.32 19.93
C ASP A 341 -5.55 -15.89 20.13
N GLU A 342 -4.51 -15.11 19.78
CA GLU A 342 -3.10 -15.43 20.08
C GLU A 342 -2.71 -15.14 21.55
N GLY A 343 -3.66 -14.68 22.38
CA GLY A 343 -3.51 -14.56 23.83
C GLY A 343 -2.97 -13.21 24.32
N TYR A 344 -2.99 -12.16 23.49
CA TYR A 344 -2.60 -10.82 23.92
C TYR A 344 -3.79 -10.05 24.52
N HIS A 345 -3.50 -9.30 25.58
CA HIS A 345 -4.35 -8.23 26.09
C HIS A 345 -4.10 -6.95 25.28
N ILE A 346 -5.19 -6.40 24.72
CA ILE A 346 -5.13 -5.14 23.97
C ILE A 346 -5.34 -3.96 24.92
N VAL A 347 -4.36 -3.07 25.00
CA VAL A 347 -4.52 -1.74 25.58
C VAL A 347 -4.80 -0.76 24.44
N SER A 348 -6.05 -0.31 24.34
CA SER A 348 -6.46 0.61 23.29
C SER A 348 -5.99 2.04 23.56
N VAL A 349 -5.52 2.74 22.54
CA VAL A 349 -5.19 4.18 22.61
C VAL A 349 -6.04 4.99 21.62
N THR A 350 -6.16 6.29 21.89
CA THR A 350 -6.94 7.22 21.07
C THR A 350 -6.18 7.72 19.85
N VAL A 351 -6.89 8.31 18.88
CA VAL A 351 -6.29 8.99 17.72
C VAL A 351 -5.31 10.11 18.15
N SER A 352 -5.61 10.85 19.24
CA SER A 352 -4.70 11.88 19.76
C SER A 352 -3.40 11.27 20.26
N GLN A 353 -3.49 10.21 21.07
CA GLN A 353 -2.32 9.48 21.56
C GLN A 353 -1.49 8.89 20.42
N GLN A 354 -2.13 8.39 19.37
CA GLN A 354 -1.44 7.90 18.18
C GLN A 354 -0.73 9.03 17.41
N ALA A 355 -1.39 10.17 17.23
CA ALA A 355 -0.80 11.36 16.60
C ALA A 355 0.38 11.93 17.41
N ASP A 356 0.39 11.73 18.73
CA ASP A 356 1.49 12.05 19.63
C ASP A 356 2.54 10.91 19.73
N TYR A 357 2.50 9.95 18.79
CA TYR A 357 3.42 8.81 18.67
C TYR A 357 3.39 7.80 19.82
N GLY A 358 2.28 7.71 20.56
CA GLY A 358 2.14 6.86 21.73
C GLY A 358 2.24 5.35 21.48
N ILE A 359 1.99 4.89 20.24
CA ILE A 359 2.12 3.48 19.85
C ILE A 359 3.57 3.14 19.45
N ASN A 360 4.32 4.12 18.94
CA ASN A 360 5.63 3.93 18.31
C ASN A 360 6.78 3.93 19.35
N PHE A 361 6.55 3.24 20.48
CA PHE A 361 7.56 2.99 21.52
C PHE A 361 8.51 1.86 21.12
N LEU A 362 9.74 1.87 21.66
CA LEU A 362 10.70 0.80 21.47
C LEU A 362 10.65 -0.15 22.66
N ASN A 363 10.30 -1.42 22.43
CA ASN A 363 10.46 -2.46 23.45
C ASN A 363 11.92 -2.92 23.51
N ILE A 364 12.56 -2.76 24.66
CA ILE A 364 13.96 -3.13 24.90
C ILE A 364 14.12 -4.48 25.61
N GLY A 365 13.00 -5.13 25.94
CA GLY A 365 12.92 -6.48 26.47
C GLY A 365 12.30 -6.55 27.85
N GLU A 366 11.77 -7.74 28.19
CA GLU A 366 11.24 -8.06 29.53
C GLU A 366 10.14 -7.09 29.99
N GLY A 367 9.31 -6.66 29.04
CA GLY A 367 8.25 -5.71 29.26
C GLY A 367 8.72 -4.26 29.41
N THR A 368 10.01 -3.95 29.31
CA THR A 368 10.50 -2.56 29.41
C THR A 368 10.40 -1.87 28.06
N ILE A 369 9.72 -0.72 28.01
CA ILE A 369 9.59 0.10 26.80
C ILE A 369 10.22 1.49 26.99
N VAL A 370 10.77 2.05 25.92
CA VAL A 370 11.11 3.47 25.82
C VAL A 370 9.98 4.17 25.07
N ALA A 371 9.32 5.13 25.72
CA ALA A 371 8.15 5.82 25.18
C ALA A 371 8.37 7.35 25.17
N VAL A 372 7.58 8.04 24.35
CA VAL A 372 7.65 9.51 24.20
C VAL A 372 6.35 10.21 24.60
N ASP A 373 5.21 9.53 24.50
CA ASP A 373 3.91 10.07 24.92
C ASP A 373 3.58 9.64 26.35
N GLU A 374 3.48 10.63 27.23
CA GLU A 374 3.11 10.43 28.62
C GLU A 374 1.68 9.90 28.77
N SER A 375 0.75 10.33 27.92
CA SER A 375 -0.66 9.93 28.00
C SER A 375 -0.84 8.42 27.76
N THR A 376 -0.15 7.90 26.75
CA THR A 376 -0.13 6.46 26.44
C THR A 376 0.59 5.68 27.53
N ALA A 377 1.74 6.16 28.02
CA ALA A 377 2.44 5.52 29.14
C ALA A 377 1.54 5.39 30.38
N ARG A 378 0.78 6.44 30.72
CA ARG A 378 -0.19 6.43 31.82
C ARG A 378 -1.33 5.44 31.57
N THR A 379 -1.85 5.40 30.34
CA THR A 379 -2.89 4.43 29.93
C THR A 379 -2.40 3.00 30.12
N LEU A 380 -1.19 2.71 29.65
CA LEU A 380 -0.57 1.40 29.74
C LEU A 380 -0.36 0.96 31.20
N LEU A 381 0.24 1.81 32.04
CA LEU A 381 0.49 1.52 33.45
C LEU A 381 -0.80 1.39 34.29
N LYS A 382 -1.86 2.13 33.93
CA LYS A 382 -3.18 2.05 34.60
C LYS A 382 -4.04 0.88 34.12
N SER A 383 -3.69 0.23 33.02
CA SER A 383 -4.49 -0.86 32.43
C SER A 383 -4.68 -2.06 33.35
N GLY A 384 -3.79 -2.24 34.34
CA GLY A 384 -3.79 -3.38 35.24
C GLY A 384 -3.22 -4.67 34.64
N VAL A 385 -3.18 -4.80 33.31
CA VAL A 385 -2.61 -5.96 32.59
C VAL A 385 -1.11 -5.81 32.33
N TYR A 386 -0.64 -4.60 32.01
CA TYR A 386 0.78 -4.36 31.78
C TYR A 386 1.56 -4.26 33.10
N LYS A 387 2.62 -5.06 33.23
CA LYS A 387 3.48 -5.14 34.42
C LYS A 387 4.92 -4.69 34.19
N GLY A 388 5.22 -4.23 32.98
CA GLY A 388 6.56 -3.80 32.60
C GLY A 388 6.87 -2.35 33.02
N ASP A 389 8.09 -1.92 32.69
CA ASP A 389 8.59 -0.58 32.99
C ASP A 389 8.52 0.34 31.77
N VAL A 390 8.37 1.65 32.02
CA VAL A 390 8.35 2.67 30.95
C VAL A 390 9.44 3.70 31.21
N ASP A 391 10.43 3.77 30.31
CA ASP A 391 11.40 4.85 30.23
C ASP A 391 10.83 5.97 29.33
N LEU A 392 10.19 6.96 29.96
CA LEU A 392 9.65 8.12 29.26
C LEU A 392 10.75 9.13 28.95
N ILE A 393 10.90 9.54 27.68
CA ILE A 393 11.89 10.52 27.25
C ILE A 393 11.26 11.68 26.48
N ASP A 394 11.86 12.87 26.58
CA ASP A 394 11.57 13.95 25.64
C ASP A 394 12.22 13.65 24.30
N TYR A 395 11.39 13.54 23.26
CA TYR A 395 11.81 13.30 21.88
C TYR A 395 11.21 14.32 20.90
N SER A 396 10.72 15.44 21.42
CA SER A 396 9.97 16.46 20.67
C SER A 396 10.71 17.07 19.47
N GLY A 397 12.05 17.14 19.51
CA GLY A 397 12.85 17.58 18.38
C GLY A 397 12.82 16.60 17.21
N MET A 398 12.68 15.31 17.49
CA MET A 398 12.72 14.22 16.51
C MET A 398 11.34 13.92 15.92
N THR A 399 10.29 14.00 16.73
CA THR A 399 8.90 13.73 16.30
C THR A 399 8.40 14.69 15.22
N THR A 400 9.04 15.85 15.04
CA THR A 400 8.78 16.75 13.90
C THR A 400 9.01 16.13 12.52
N MET A 401 9.71 14.99 12.44
CA MET A 401 10.05 14.31 11.18
C MET A 401 9.13 13.11 10.84
N TYR A 402 7.94 12.97 11.44
CA TYR A 402 7.01 11.82 11.28
C TYR A 402 7.39 10.50 11.97
N GLY A 403 8.25 10.49 13.00
CA GLY A 403 8.57 9.23 13.68
C GLY A 403 9.09 9.39 15.11
N SER A 404 9.06 8.28 15.84
CA SER A 404 9.48 8.19 17.24
C SER A 404 10.65 7.19 17.41
N VAL A 405 10.93 6.80 18.65
CA VAL A 405 12.04 5.94 19.04
C VAL A 405 12.02 4.57 18.35
N HIS A 406 10.86 4.01 18.03
CA HIS A 406 10.78 2.74 17.28
C HIS A 406 11.24 2.93 15.82
N CYS A 407 10.72 3.94 15.12
CA CYS A 407 11.16 4.27 13.75
C CYS A 407 12.65 4.66 13.70
N CYS A 408 13.17 5.32 14.73
CA CYS A 408 14.57 5.77 14.80
C CYS A 408 15.57 4.67 15.17
N SER A 409 15.12 3.43 15.39
CA SER A 409 15.97 2.34 15.84
C SER A 409 15.80 1.06 15.02
N GLN A 410 16.94 0.48 14.64
CA GLN A 410 17.02 -0.88 14.15
C GLN A 410 17.69 -1.76 15.21
N VAL A 411 16.92 -2.63 15.86
CA VAL A 411 17.50 -3.67 16.71
C VAL A 411 18.13 -4.73 15.80
N LEU A 412 19.42 -5.02 15.96
CA LEU A 412 20.14 -6.01 15.14
C LEU A 412 20.20 -7.38 15.79
N LYS A 413 20.16 -7.40 17.13
CA LYS A 413 20.20 -8.64 17.90
C LYS A 413 19.35 -8.49 19.13
N ARG A 414 18.45 -9.46 19.32
CA ARG A 414 17.74 -9.68 20.58
C ARG A 414 18.15 -11.02 21.17
N ARG A 415 18.37 -11.05 22.49
CA ARG A 415 18.56 -12.28 23.25
C ARG A 415 17.22 -12.74 23.80
N ARG A 416 16.89 -14.00 23.55
CA ARG A 416 15.70 -14.67 24.06
C ARG A 416 15.56 -14.46 25.57
N SER A 417 14.38 -14.05 26.00
CA SER A 417 14.05 -13.90 27.42
C SER A 417 13.27 -15.11 27.93
N GLU A 418 13.44 -15.45 29.21
CA GLU A 418 12.65 -16.49 29.88
C GLU A 418 11.15 -16.16 29.89
N VAL A 419 10.80 -14.87 29.96
CA VAL A 419 9.41 -14.38 29.92
C VAL A 419 8.73 -14.73 28.59
N ASN A 420 9.51 -14.86 27.52
CA ASN A 420 9.03 -15.24 26.19
C ASN A 420 9.28 -16.72 25.88
N SER A 421 9.65 -17.55 26.86
CA SER A 421 9.96 -18.99 26.64
C SER A 421 8.87 -19.75 25.88
N LYS A 422 7.59 -19.43 26.12
CA LYS A 422 6.44 -20.00 25.37
C LYS A 422 6.48 -19.66 23.88
N TYR A 423 7.06 -18.53 23.51
CA TYR A 423 7.27 -18.08 22.12
C TYR A 423 8.61 -18.51 21.53
N HIS A 424 9.39 -19.32 22.23
CA HIS A 424 10.67 -19.84 21.76
C HIS A 424 10.67 -21.36 21.55
N GLN A 425 9.51 -21.99 21.76
CA GLN A 425 9.36 -23.43 21.62
C GLN A 425 9.74 -23.88 20.20
N GLU A 426 10.29 -25.09 20.13
CA GLU A 426 10.57 -25.73 18.84
C GLU A 426 9.27 -25.83 18.04
N LEU A 427 9.37 -25.44 16.78
CA LEU A 427 8.24 -25.48 15.86
C LEU A 427 7.71 -26.92 15.83
N PRO A 428 6.41 -27.16 16.10
CA PRO A 428 5.87 -28.50 15.98
C PRO A 428 6.09 -29.02 14.55
N ASN A 429 6.48 -30.29 14.41
CA ASN A 429 6.56 -30.95 13.10
C ASN A 429 5.26 -30.69 12.34
N SER A 430 5.39 -30.30 11.07
CA SER A 430 4.38 -29.75 10.14
C SER A 430 3.17 -30.66 9.82
N ASN A 431 2.81 -31.60 10.69
CA ASN A 431 1.80 -32.64 10.47
C ASN A 431 0.35 -32.17 10.71
N GLN A 432 0.10 -30.87 10.84
CA GLN A 432 -1.25 -30.32 10.95
C GLN A 432 -1.43 -29.09 10.05
N THR A 433 -1.21 -29.26 8.76
CA THR A 433 -1.95 -28.45 7.79
C THR A 433 -3.36 -29.01 7.72
N ARG A 434 -4.33 -28.29 8.28
CA ARG A 434 -5.71 -28.46 7.81
C ARG A 434 -5.70 -27.96 6.38
N ASP A 435 -6.07 -28.82 5.42
CA ASP A 435 -6.48 -28.36 4.11
C ASP A 435 -7.59 -27.34 4.35
N ALA A 436 -7.27 -26.06 4.20
CA ALA A 436 -8.28 -25.03 4.06
C ALA A 436 -8.93 -25.32 2.71
N SER A 437 -9.98 -26.12 2.71
CA SER A 437 -10.91 -26.14 1.59
C SER A 437 -11.47 -24.74 1.52
N PHE A 438 -10.95 -23.90 0.64
CA PHE A 438 -11.60 -22.65 0.27
C PHE A 438 -13.03 -23.02 -0.08
N GLY A 439 -13.99 -22.36 0.58
CA GLY A 439 -15.38 -22.52 0.20
C GLY A 439 -15.48 -22.19 -1.28
N THR A 440 -15.85 -23.17 -2.10
CA THR A 440 -16.14 -22.92 -3.51
C THR A 440 -17.40 -22.07 -3.55
N GLY A 441 -17.22 -20.77 -3.77
CA GLY A 441 -18.30 -19.77 -3.72
C GLY A 441 -17.88 -18.54 -2.91
N GLY A 442 -18.06 -17.37 -3.52
CA GLY A 442 -17.74 -16.08 -2.91
C GLY A 442 -17.87 -14.95 -3.91
N VAL A 443 -17.64 -13.74 -3.43
CA VAL A 443 -17.61 -12.54 -4.27
C VAL A 443 -16.25 -11.87 -4.19
N VAL A 444 -15.78 -11.37 -5.32
CA VAL A 444 -14.57 -10.56 -5.37
C VAL A 444 -14.96 -9.10 -5.41
N ILE A 445 -14.38 -8.33 -4.50
CA ILE A 445 -14.46 -6.87 -4.48
C ILE A 445 -13.06 -6.28 -4.57
N VAL A 446 -12.93 -5.12 -5.23
CA VAL A 446 -11.64 -4.43 -5.36
C VAL A 446 -11.71 -3.13 -4.56
N GLY A 447 -10.79 -2.98 -3.60
CA GLY A 447 -10.71 -1.79 -2.76
C GLY A 447 -10.47 -0.51 -3.55
N PRO A 448 -10.87 0.67 -3.02
CA PRO A 448 -10.59 1.95 -3.66
C PRO A 448 -9.08 2.26 -3.68
N SER A 449 -8.63 2.99 -4.70
CA SER A 449 -7.23 3.43 -4.82
C SER A 449 -6.81 4.30 -3.62
N TYR A 450 -5.56 4.14 -3.17
CA TYR A 450 -4.95 5.02 -2.17
C TYR A 450 -4.72 6.46 -2.65
N VAL A 451 -4.68 6.71 -3.97
CA VAL A 451 -4.49 8.04 -4.57
C VAL A 451 -5.57 8.25 -5.62
N LEU A 452 -6.31 9.36 -5.51
CA LEU A 452 -7.26 9.78 -6.53
C LEU A 452 -6.79 11.06 -7.21
N GLY A 453 -6.93 11.09 -8.54
CA GLY A 453 -7.05 12.34 -9.28
C GLY A 453 -8.51 12.79 -9.23
N SER A 454 -8.75 14.08 -8.99
CA SER A 454 -10.10 14.66 -9.05
C SER A 454 -10.62 14.65 -10.50
N ASN A 455 -11.81 14.11 -10.71
CA ASN A 455 -12.62 14.42 -11.88
C ASN A 455 -13.30 15.78 -11.65
N LYS A 456 -12.58 16.88 -11.90
CA LYS A 456 -13.20 18.19 -12.11
C LYS A 456 -12.74 18.77 -13.44
N SER A 457 -13.27 18.22 -14.53
CA SER A 457 -13.57 19.02 -15.71
C SER A 457 -14.82 19.86 -15.40
N ASN A 458 -14.67 20.89 -14.56
CA ASN A 458 -15.73 21.89 -14.34
C ASN A 458 -15.81 22.79 -15.57
N GLY A 459 -16.76 22.50 -16.45
CA GLY A 459 -17.21 23.37 -17.54
C GLY A 459 -18.56 23.99 -17.24
N SER A 460 -18.70 24.73 -16.13
CA SER A 460 -19.84 25.62 -15.89
C SER A 460 -19.38 27.07 -15.93
N SER A 461 -19.50 27.72 -17.08
CA SER A 461 -19.58 29.19 -17.15
C SER A 461 -20.40 29.60 -18.36
N SER A 462 -21.67 29.90 -18.12
CA SER A 462 -22.45 30.81 -18.94
C SER A 462 -21.86 32.22 -18.81
N SER A 463 -21.27 32.77 -19.88
CA SER A 463 -21.41 34.18 -20.30
C SER A 463 -20.39 34.56 -21.39
N SER A 464 -20.93 35.04 -22.51
CA SER A 464 -20.36 36.04 -23.44
C SER A 464 -18.96 35.83 -24.07
N ILE A 465 -19.02 35.57 -25.37
CA ILE A 465 -18.08 35.93 -26.44
C ILE A 465 -17.24 37.18 -26.13
N THR A 466 -15.90 37.08 -26.16
CA THR A 466 -15.01 38.05 -26.81
C THR A 466 -13.66 37.41 -27.21
N LYS A 467 -13.11 37.95 -28.29
CA LYS A 467 -12.04 37.44 -29.17
C LYS A 467 -10.68 37.26 -28.48
N ARG A 468 -9.97 36.19 -28.87
CA ARG A 468 -8.52 35.99 -28.66
C ARG A 468 -7.71 37.11 -29.32
N VAL A 469 -6.74 37.66 -28.58
CA VAL A 469 -5.57 38.39 -29.09
C VAL A 469 -4.33 37.61 -28.60
N PRO A 470 -3.32 37.35 -29.46
CA PRO A 470 -2.10 36.66 -29.03
C PRO A 470 -1.16 37.65 -28.33
N LEU A 471 -0.68 37.30 -27.13
CA LEU A 471 0.37 38.02 -26.39
C LEU A 471 1.72 37.30 -26.55
N SER A 472 2.80 38.07 -26.48
CA SER A 472 4.20 37.81 -26.82
C SER A 472 4.95 36.81 -25.92
N GLU A 473 6.05 36.27 -26.44
CA GLU A 473 6.86 35.15 -25.93
C GLU A 473 7.61 35.36 -24.58
N GLU A 474 7.41 36.47 -23.86
CA GLU A 474 8.11 36.74 -22.59
C GLU A 474 7.34 36.29 -21.32
N GLN A 475 6.29 35.47 -21.45
CA GLN A 475 5.55 34.88 -20.31
C GLN A 475 5.46 33.34 -20.33
N GLN A 476 6.35 32.65 -21.06
CA GLN A 476 6.31 31.18 -21.20
C GLN A 476 7.15 30.37 -20.19
N SER A 477 7.78 30.99 -19.18
CA SER A 477 8.54 30.28 -18.13
C SER A 477 7.87 30.30 -16.75
N SER A 478 6.58 29.95 -16.67
CA SER A 478 5.94 29.61 -15.38
C SER A 478 4.73 28.70 -15.54
N ARG A 479 4.91 27.54 -16.17
CA ARG A 479 3.95 26.43 -16.08
C ARG A 479 4.66 25.11 -15.85
N LEU A 480 5.25 24.98 -14.67
CA LEU A 480 5.22 23.67 -14.00
C LEU A 480 3.74 23.29 -13.86
N PRO A 481 3.33 22.03 -14.11
CA PRO A 481 1.97 21.62 -13.84
C PRO A 481 1.69 21.96 -12.38
N ALA A 482 0.59 22.66 -12.13
CA ALA A 482 0.16 22.99 -10.79
C ALA A 482 0.02 21.68 -10.00
N SER A 483 1.08 21.34 -9.26
CA SER A 483 1.12 20.34 -8.22
C SER A 483 0.35 20.91 -7.04
N GLN A 484 -0.95 21.12 -7.19
CA GLN A 484 -1.83 21.68 -6.17
C GLN A 484 -3.28 21.35 -6.53
N ASN A 485 -3.60 20.05 -6.45
CA ASN A 485 -4.94 19.56 -6.08
C ASN A 485 -4.86 18.11 -5.56
N VAL A 486 -3.75 17.75 -4.89
CA VAL A 486 -3.66 16.47 -4.14
C VAL A 486 -4.48 16.53 -2.83
N PHE A 487 -4.90 17.73 -2.42
CA PHE A 487 -5.74 17.97 -1.24
C PHE A 487 -7.23 18.18 -1.55
N ALA A 488 -7.67 17.90 -2.78
CA ALA A 488 -9.10 17.86 -3.09
C ALA A 488 -9.74 16.63 -2.41
N ASN A 489 -10.27 16.88 -1.20
CA ASN A 489 -11.16 16.07 -0.34
C ASN A 489 -10.57 14.81 0.34
N SER A 490 -9.73 14.99 1.36
CA SER A 490 -9.45 13.91 2.34
C SER A 490 -10.74 13.34 2.95
N SER A 491 -11.77 14.16 3.16
CA SER A 491 -13.06 13.72 3.69
C SER A 491 -13.86 12.84 2.72
N THR A 492 -13.86 13.12 1.41
CA THR A 492 -14.55 12.27 0.42
C THR A 492 -13.90 10.89 0.35
N LEU A 493 -12.57 10.82 0.34
CA LEU A 493 -11.84 9.55 0.34
C LEU A 493 -12.15 8.69 1.55
N VAL A 494 -12.19 9.30 2.74
CA VAL A 494 -12.57 8.62 3.98
C VAL A 494 -14.01 8.11 3.90
N ARG A 495 -14.95 8.89 3.34
CA ARG A 495 -16.34 8.45 3.13
C ARG A 495 -16.45 7.28 2.14
N ILE A 496 -15.73 7.32 1.02
CA ILE A 496 -15.68 6.23 0.03
C ILE A 496 -15.17 4.93 0.67
N ARG A 497 -14.07 5.02 1.44
CA ARG A 497 -13.52 3.86 2.15
C ARG A 497 -14.48 3.33 3.21
N SER A 498 -15.18 4.23 3.92
CA SER A 498 -16.25 3.86 4.84
C SER A 498 -17.40 3.14 4.12
N ASN A 499 -17.84 3.60 2.95
CA ASN A 499 -18.85 2.91 2.15
C ASN A 499 -18.38 1.51 1.71
N PHE A 500 -17.13 1.40 1.26
CA PHE A 500 -16.54 0.11 0.90
C PHE A 500 -16.44 -0.85 2.11
N SER A 501 -16.07 -0.33 3.27
CA SER A 501 -16.02 -1.09 4.52
C SER A 501 -17.40 -1.57 4.96
N GLN A 502 -18.43 -0.73 4.82
CA GLN A 502 -19.83 -1.08 5.08
C GLN A 502 -20.35 -2.14 4.10
N LEU A 503 -20.01 -2.04 2.82
CA LEU A 503 -20.33 -3.06 1.81
C LEU A 503 -19.75 -4.42 2.21
N HIS A 504 -18.47 -4.47 2.59
CA HIS A 504 -17.85 -5.71 3.06
C HIS A 504 -18.57 -6.29 4.28
N SER A 505 -18.80 -5.48 5.31
CA SER A 505 -19.47 -5.92 6.53
C SER A 505 -20.91 -6.42 6.26
N ALA A 506 -21.64 -5.77 5.35
CA ALA A 506 -22.99 -6.17 4.98
C ALA A 506 -23.02 -7.54 4.26
N LEU A 507 -22.05 -7.79 3.37
CA LEU A 507 -21.92 -9.08 2.68
C LEU A 507 -21.57 -10.21 3.66
N GLU A 508 -20.54 -10.03 4.48
CA GLU A 508 -20.12 -11.03 5.46
C GLU A 508 -21.20 -11.34 6.51
N ALA A 509 -21.89 -10.31 7.02
CA ALA A 509 -22.97 -10.48 8.00
C ALA A 509 -24.15 -11.31 7.46
N ASN A 510 -24.28 -11.40 6.13
CA ASN A 510 -25.30 -12.23 5.46
C ASN A 510 -24.74 -13.58 4.97
N GLY A 511 -23.52 -13.95 5.36
CA GLY A 511 -22.92 -15.25 5.04
C GLY A 511 -22.25 -15.34 3.67
N VAL A 512 -22.02 -14.20 3.00
CA VAL A 512 -21.27 -14.15 1.75
C VAL A 512 -19.79 -14.25 2.08
N ASN A 513 -19.08 -15.17 1.42
CA ASN A 513 -17.62 -15.21 1.44
C ASN A 513 -17.07 -14.09 0.54
N VAL A 514 -16.29 -13.16 1.09
CA VAL A 514 -15.80 -11.97 0.38
C VAL A 514 -14.28 -12.02 0.25
N HIS A 515 -13.78 -11.91 -0.98
CA HIS A 515 -12.35 -11.78 -1.26
C HIS A 515 -12.05 -10.34 -1.69
N ILE A 516 -11.08 -9.69 -1.04
CA ILE A 516 -10.71 -8.30 -1.31
C ILE A 516 -9.38 -8.24 -2.06
N VAL A 517 -9.35 -7.48 -3.16
CA VAL A 517 -8.11 -7.10 -3.85
C VAL A 517 -7.76 -5.67 -3.49
N ALA A 518 -6.54 -5.44 -2.98
CA ALA A 518 -6.02 -4.09 -2.77
C ALA A 518 -5.72 -3.40 -4.11
N HIS A 519 -6.17 -2.16 -4.25
CA HIS A 519 -5.85 -1.31 -5.39
C HIS A 519 -4.77 -0.30 -5.01
N TYR A 520 -3.54 -0.42 -5.53
CA TYR A 520 -2.38 0.28 -4.99
C TYR A 520 -2.22 1.72 -5.51
N PRO A 521 -1.55 2.61 -4.74
CA PRO A 521 -1.44 4.03 -5.09
C PRO A 521 -0.72 4.28 -6.41
N HIS A 522 0.24 3.42 -6.78
CA HIS A 522 1.08 3.58 -7.96
C HIS A 522 0.35 3.27 -9.27
N GLU A 523 -0.81 2.60 -9.21
CA GLU A 523 -1.59 2.20 -10.37
C GLU A 523 -2.35 3.37 -11.00
N LYS A 524 -2.68 4.40 -10.20
CA LYS A 524 -3.26 5.69 -10.64
C LYS A 524 -4.54 5.54 -11.49
N THR A 525 -5.39 4.55 -11.21
CA THR A 525 -6.65 4.32 -11.93
C THR A 525 -7.84 4.37 -10.96
N PRO A 526 -8.56 5.50 -10.82
CA PRO A 526 -9.67 5.62 -9.86
C PRO A 526 -10.82 4.65 -10.17
N TRP A 527 -11.07 4.39 -11.46
CA TRP A 527 -11.99 3.35 -11.99
C TRP A 527 -11.58 1.92 -11.66
N GLY A 528 -10.44 1.78 -10.98
CA GLY A 528 -9.96 0.62 -10.26
C GLY A 528 -11.10 -0.28 -9.77
N MET A 529 -11.81 0.15 -8.74
CA MET A 529 -12.74 -0.71 -8.01
C MET A 529 -13.87 -1.39 -8.80
N PHE A 530 -14.21 -0.92 -10.00
CA PHE A 530 -15.28 -1.50 -10.81
C PHE A 530 -14.85 -2.80 -11.48
N VAL A 531 -14.80 -3.87 -10.70
CA VAL A 531 -14.36 -5.21 -11.11
C VAL A 531 -15.20 -5.75 -12.26
N SER A 532 -16.50 -5.44 -12.30
CA SER A 532 -17.42 -5.87 -13.35
C SER A 532 -17.07 -5.30 -14.74
N HIS A 533 -16.18 -4.30 -14.83
CA HIS A 533 -15.72 -3.76 -16.11
C HIS A 533 -14.57 -4.58 -16.71
N ILE A 534 -13.97 -5.48 -15.94
CA ILE A 534 -12.70 -6.17 -16.28
C ILE A 534 -12.90 -7.67 -16.45
N VAL A 535 -13.79 -8.25 -15.65
CA VAL A 535 -14.07 -9.68 -15.65
C VAL A 535 -15.52 -9.94 -16.00
N TYR A 536 -15.74 -10.90 -16.90
CA TYR A 536 -17.03 -11.53 -17.14
C TYR A 536 -17.11 -12.83 -16.35
N CYS A 537 -18.19 -13.06 -15.61
CA CYS A 537 -18.36 -14.28 -14.81
C CYS A 537 -19.70 -14.94 -15.11
N ASP A 538 -19.68 -16.23 -15.46
CA ASP A 538 -20.86 -17.04 -15.70
C ASP A 538 -20.53 -18.53 -15.55
N GLY A 539 -21.47 -19.29 -14.95
CA GLY A 539 -21.39 -20.74 -14.86
C GLY A 539 -20.13 -21.26 -14.15
N GLY A 540 -19.59 -20.52 -13.19
CA GLY A 540 -18.36 -20.90 -12.50
C GLY A 540 -17.07 -20.57 -13.27
N ARG A 541 -17.13 -19.77 -14.35
CA ARG A 541 -15.95 -19.35 -15.13
C ARG A 541 -15.78 -17.84 -15.15
N ALA A 542 -14.54 -17.38 -14.97
CA ALA A 542 -14.13 -16.00 -15.07
C ALA A 542 -13.33 -15.76 -16.36
N THR A 543 -13.83 -14.88 -17.23
CA THR A 543 -13.17 -14.47 -18.47
C THR A 543 -12.65 -13.05 -18.36
N PHE A 544 -11.34 -12.86 -18.50
CA PHE A 544 -10.68 -11.56 -18.46
C PHE A 544 -10.40 -11.03 -19.87
N THR A 545 -10.98 -9.88 -20.21
CA THR A 545 -10.75 -9.22 -21.52
C THR A 545 -9.47 -8.41 -21.55
N PRO A 546 -8.94 -8.06 -22.73
CA PRO A 546 -7.77 -7.18 -22.82
C PRO A 546 -8.06 -5.75 -22.39
N LEU A 547 -6.99 -5.02 -22.04
CA LEU A 547 -7.06 -3.66 -21.54
C LEU A 547 -6.00 -2.81 -22.24
N ASP A 548 -6.39 -1.62 -22.72
CA ASP A 548 -5.58 -0.77 -23.62
C ASP A 548 -4.36 -0.11 -22.97
N SER A 549 -4.11 -0.31 -21.67
CA SER A 549 -3.01 0.36 -20.95
C SER A 549 -2.15 -0.61 -20.15
N LYS A 550 -0.83 -0.39 -20.18
CA LYS A 550 0.17 -1.18 -19.43
C LYS A 550 -0.12 -1.24 -17.92
N ARG A 551 -0.65 -0.15 -17.33
CA ARG A 551 -1.01 -0.11 -15.89
C ARG A 551 -2.25 -0.95 -15.58
N THR A 552 -3.18 -1.03 -16.53
CA THR A 552 -4.37 -1.87 -16.38
C THR A 552 -4.03 -3.34 -16.61
N ALA A 553 -3.00 -3.64 -17.42
CA ALA A 553 -2.49 -5.01 -17.63
C ALA A 553 -1.91 -5.62 -16.34
N GLU A 554 -1.05 -4.90 -15.60
CA GLU A 554 -0.52 -5.34 -14.29
C GLU A 554 -1.63 -5.63 -13.28
N ARG A 555 -2.75 -4.91 -13.38
CA ARG A 555 -3.93 -5.15 -12.55
C ARG A 555 -4.73 -6.38 -12.98
N LYS A 556 -4.92 -6.58 -14.28
CA LYS A 556 -5.52 -7.81 -14.82
C LYS A 556 -4.72 -9.03 -14.37
N GLU A 557 -3.39 -8.98 -14.45
CA GLU A 557 -2.53 -10.08 -14.00
C GLU A 557 -2.79 -10.43 -12.53
N ARG A 558 -2.85 -9.44 -11.62
CA ARG A 558 -3.18 -9.72 -10.21
C ARG A 558 -4.58 -10.27 -9.99
N LEU A 559 -5.58 -9.78 -10.71
CA LEU A 559 -6.93 -10.33 -10.64
C LEU A 559 -6.96 -11.76 -11.20
N VAL A 560 -6.23 -12.04 -12.28
CA VAL A 560 -6.09 -13.38 -12.83
C VAL A 560 -5.43 -14.30 -11.81
N ASP A 561 -4.29 -13.91 -11.23
CA ASP A 561 -3.58 -14.69 -10.22
C ASP A 561 -4.47 -14.98 -9.01
N LEU A 562 -5.24 -13.99 -8.56
CA LEU A 562 -6.19 -14.17 -7.46
C LEU A 562 -7.33 -15.12 -7.84
N TYR A 563 -7.97 -14.94 -8.99
CA TYR A 563 -9.05 -15.85 -9.40
C TYR A 563 -8.53 -17.28 -9.59
N GLN A 564 -7.31 -17.43 -10.12
CA GLN A 564 -6.66 -18.74 -10.26
C GLN A 564 -6.34 -19.37 -8.90
N SER A 565 -5.97 -18.57 -7.89
CA SER A 565 -5.69 -19.09 -6.55
C SER A 565 -6.97 -19.46 -5.78
N ILE A 566 -8.06 -18.69 -5.94
CA ILE A 566 -9.34 -18.94 -5.26
C ILE A 566 -10.11 -20.09 -5.94
N TYR A 567 -10.24 -20.04 -7.26
CA TYR A 567 -11.17 -20.89 -8.02
C TYR A 567 -10.47 -21.97 -8.86
N GLY A 568 -9.15 -21.93 -8.97
CA GLY A 568 -8.38 -22.85 -9.81
C GLY A 568 -8.21 -22.36 -11.25
N GLN A 569 -7.15 -22.82 -11.91
CA GLN A 569 -6.80 -22.37 -13.26
C GLN A 569 -7.85 -22.74 -14.32
N ASP A 570 -8.53 -23.88 -14.16
CA ASP A 570 -9.56 -24.36 -15.10
C ASP A 570 -10.81 -23.47 -15.14
N HIS A 571 -10.97 -22.61 -14.12
CA HIS A 571 -12.08 -21.67 -14.00
C HIS A 571 -11.74 -20.28 -14.52
N VAL A 572 -10.50 -20.03 -14.99
CA VAL A 572 -10.04 -18.71 -15.43
C VAL A 572 -9.60 -18.72 -16.89
N LYS A 573 -10.25 -17.90 -17.72
CA LYS A 573 -9.93 -17.70 -19.13
C LYS A 573 -9.36 -16.30 -19.35
N VAL A 574 -8.20 -16.20 -19.98
CA VAL A 574 -7.56 -14.91 -20.30
C VAL A 574 -7.51 -14.71 -21.81
N LEU A 575 -8.15 -13.66 -22.32
CA LEU A 575 -8.12 -13.32 -23.75
C LEU A 575 -6.93 -12.41 -24.09
N ASP A 576 -6.34 -12.62 -25.28
CA ASP A 576 -5.17 -11.89 -25.79
C ASP A 576 -5.53 -10.52 -26.39
N HIS A 577 -4.62 -9.54 -26.20
CA HIS A 577 -4.74 -8.12 -26.51
C HIS A 577 -5.11 -7.79 -27.96
N LYS A 578 -4.85 -8.70 -28.91
CA LYS A 578 -5.14 -8.45 -30.32
C LYS A 578 -6.54 -8.87 -30.78
N SER A 579 -7.26 -9.65 -29.98
CA SER A 579 -8.51 -10.31 -30.41
C SER A 579 -9.81 -9.57 -30.04
N ALA A 580 -9.73 -8.58 -29.16
CA ALA A 580 -10.86 -7.75 -28.74
C ALA A 580 -10.38 -6.30 -28.52
N GLU A 581 -10.67 -5.41 -29.46
CA GLU A 581 -10.26 -3.99 -29.44
C GLU A 581 -11.02 -3.14 -28.39
N LYS A 582 -11.82 -3.75 -27.51
CA LYS A 582 -12.61 -3.06 -26.48
C LYS A 582 -12.68 -3.89 -25.19
N SER A 583 -12.70 -3.21 -24.05
CA SER A 583 -12.90 -3.83 -22.73
C SER A 583 -14.36 -4.25 -22.54
N TYR A 584 -14.59 -5.51 -22.20
CA TYR A 584 -15.92 -6.04 -21.94
C TYR A 584 -15.91 -6.91 -20.67
N GLY A 585 -16.47 -6.41 -19.57
CA GLY A 585 -16.78 -7.22 -18.39
C GLY A 585 -18.29 -7.43 -18.22
N ASN A 586 -18.70 -7.96 -17.06
CA ASN A 586 -20.11 -8.04 -16.63
C ASN A 586 -20.90 -6.73 -16.79
N ALA A 587 -20.27 -5.55 -16.80
CA ALA A 587 -20.97 -4.30 -17.08
C ALA A 587 -21.56 -4.22 -18.51
N CYS A 588 -20.92 -4.91 -19.46
CA CYS A 588 -21.35 -4.99 -20.87
C CYS A 588 -22.27 -6.18 -21.16
N PHE A 589 -22.47 -7.08 -20.19
CA PHE A 589 -23.19 -8.34 -20.35
C PHE A 589 -24.11 -8.63 -19.18
N VAL A 590 -25.41 -8.76 -19.44
CA VAL A 590 -26.39 -9.16 -18.42
C VAL A 590 -26.83 -10.59 -18.71
N VAL A 591 -26.54 -11.50 -17.78
CA VAL A 591 -26.77 -12.94 -17.95
C VAL A 591 -28.13 -13.31 -17.36
N ASP A 592 -28.97 -14.00 -18.14
CA ASP A 592 -30.10 -14.73 -17.57
C ASP A 592 -29.61 -16.06 -17.00
N LYS A 593 -29.48 -16.13 -15.68
CA LYS A 593 -28.89 -17.27 -14.95
C LYS A 593 -29.68 -18.58 -15.08
N ARG A 594 -30.88 -18.58 -15.65
CA ARG A 594 -31.66 -19.82 -15.91
C ARG A 594 -30.89 -20.76 -16.83
N GLN A 595 -31.18 -22.06 -16.71
CA GLN A 595 -30.64 -23.06 -17.62
C GLN A 595 -31.09 -22.78 -19.06
N GLY A 596 -30.13 -22.64 -19.98
CA GLY A 596 -30.40 -22.26 -21.38
C GLY A 596 -30.73 -20.77 -21.58
N GLY A 597 -30.59 -19.93 -20.56
CA GLY A 597 -30.76 -18.48 -20.67
C GLY A 597 -29.72 -17.82 -21.58
N SER A 598 -30.11 -16.71 -22.20
CA SER A 598 -29.22 -15.91 -23.07
C SER A 598 -28.43 -14.86 -22.29
N VAL A 599 -27.41 -14.31 -22.93
CA VAL A 599 -26.68 -13.13 -22.46
C VAL A 599 -27.10 -11.93 -23.29
N TYR A 600 -27.46 -10.85 -22.61
CA TYR A 600 -27.92 -9.62 -23.24
C TYR A 600 -26.79 -8.60 -23.27
N THR A 601 -26.69 -7.83 -24.36
CA THR A 601 -25.73 -6.74 -24.51
C THR A 601 -26.31 -5.58 -25.29
N THR A 602 -25.92 -4.35 -24.97
CA THR A 602 -26.23 -3.13 -25.74
C THR A 602 -25.18 -2.86 -26.82
N SER A 603 -24.11 -3.65 -26.90
CA SER A 603 -23.06 -3.53 -27.91
C SER A 603 -23.53 -4.05 -29.27
N ASP A 604 -23.29 -3.28 -30.33
CA ASP A 604 -23.71 -3.63 -31.69
C ASP A 604 -22.92 -4.79 -32.33
N SER A 605 -21.83 -5.28 -31.70
CA SER A 605 -20.93 -6.28 -32.32
C SER A 605 -20.98 -7.65 -31.64
N ASN A 606 -21.78 -8.57 -32.18
CA ASN A 606 -21.77 -9.99 -31.78
C ASN A 606 -20.39 -10.65 -31.96
N ASP A 607 -19.64 -10.28 -33.00
CA ASP A 607 -18.35 -10.92 -33.32
C ASP A 607 -17.26 -10.65 -32.28
N ALA A 608 -17.29 -9.50 -31.60
CA ALA A 608 -16.34 -9.18 -30.54
C ALA A 608 -16.72 -9.80 -29.18
N ALA A 609 -17.98 -10.19 -29.00
CA ALA A 609 -18.51 -10.75 -27.75
C ALA A 609 -18.47 -12.29 -27.72
N ALA A 610 -18.51 -12.94 -28.89
CA ALA A 610 -18.44 -14.40 -29.04
C ALA A 610 -17.26 -15.11 -28.32
N PRO A 611 -16.03 -14.56 -28.26
CA PRO A 611 -14.95 -15.24 -27.53
C PRO A 611 -15.06 -15.11 -26.00
N ILE A 612 -15.93 -14.24 -25.50
CA ILE A 612 -16.07 -13.92 -24.06
C ILE A 612 -17.16 -14.78 -23.41
N VAL A 613 -18.24 -15.04 -24.12
CA VAL A 613 -19.48 -15.59 -23.59
C VAL A 613 -19.73 -17.01 -24.13
N ASP A 614 -20.00 -17.97 -23.25
CA ASP A 614 -20.26 -19.37 -23.60
C ASP A 614 -21.76 -19.66 -23.86
N ARG A 615 -22.59 -18.62 -24.02
CA ARG A 615 -24.05 -18.66 -24.16
C ARG A 615 -24.54 -17.88 -25.39
N PRO A 616 -25.78 -18.13 -25.88
CA PRO A 616 -26.37 -17.31 -26.94
C PRO A 616 -26.42 -15.83 -26.56
N ILE A 617 -25.92 -14.96 -27.44
CA ILE A 617 -25.87 -13.50 -27.23
C ILE A 617 -27.06 -12.85 -27.93
N LYS A 618 -27.74 -11.94 -27.22
CA LYS A 618 -28.85 -11.12 -27.73
C LYS A 618 -28.54 -9.64 -27.58
N VAL A 619 -28.71 -8.90 -28.66
CA VAL A 619 -28.42 -7.46 -28.69
C VAL A 619 -29.68 -6.66 -28.37
N ILE A 620 -29.63 -5.85 -27.31
CA ILE A 620 -30.64 -4.84 -26.97
C ILE A 620 -30.38 -3.61 -27.82
N ARG A 621 -31.31 -3.29 -28.72
CA ARG A 621 -31.21 -2.09 -29.55
C ARG A 621 -31.54 -0.85 -28.75
N VAL A 622 -30.53 0.00 -28.57
CA VAL A 622 -30.66 1.29 -27.89
C VAL A 622 -30.65 2.46 -28.88
N ASP A 623 -31.52 3.45 -28.65
CA ASP A 623 -31.52 4.69 -29.46
C ASP A 623 -30.27 5.53 -29.15
N LYS A 624 -29.49 5.86 -30.18
CA LYS A 624 -28.18 6.52 -30.10
C LYS A 624 -28.26 8.06 -30.10
N GLN A 625 -29.46 8.65 -30.16
CA GLN A 625 -29.63 10.09 -30.36
C GLN A 625 -29.22 10.98 -29.16
N ASP A 626 -29.04 10.45 -27.95
CA ASP A 626 -28.72 11.24 -26.75
C ASP A 626 -27.26 11.06 -26.27
N LYS A 627 -26.31 10.93 -27.21
CA LYS A 627 -24.87 11.05 -26.89
C LYS A 627 -24.54 12.52 -26.57
N ARG A 628 -24.69 12.94 -25.32
CA ARG A 628 -23.87 14.06 -24.84
C ARG A 628 -22.40 13.64 -25.01
N GLN A 629 -21.59 14.57 -25.49
CA GLN A 629 -20.30 14.27 -26.11
C GLN A 629 -19.12 14.58 -25.19
N ASP A 630 -19.35 14.62 -23.87
CA ASP A 630 -18.43 15.28 -22.93
C ASP A 630 -17.93 14.39 -21.77
N SER A 631 -18.30 13.11 -21.69
CA SER A 631 -17.71 12.21 -20.67
C SER A 631 -17.39 10.81 -21.18
N VAL A 632 -16.31 10.23 -20.67
CA VAL A 632 -15.88 8.85 -20.96
C VAL A 632 -16.91 7.80 -20.47
N LEU A 633 -17.94 8.22 -19.73
CA LEU A 633 -19.07 7.40 -19.26
C LEU A 633 -20.28 7.38 -20.22
N ASP A 634 -20.22 8.04 -21.39
CA ASP A 634 -21.33 8.12 -22.36
C ASP A 634 -21.59 6.83 -23.18
N LEU A 635 -21.17 5.67 -22.67
CA LEU A 635 -21.61 4.35 -23.14
C LEU A 635 -22.75 3.87 -22.26
N VAL A 636 -23.93 3.63 -22.86
CA VAL A 636 -25.03 2.95 -22.19
C VAL A 636 -24.62 1.49 -21.94
N LEU A 637 -23.99 1.25 -20.79
CA LEU A 637 -23.62 -0.08 -20.33
C LEU A 637 -24.89 -0.90 -20.11
N THR A 638 -24.84 -2.19 -20.43
CA THR A 638 -26.04 -3.05 -20.42
C THR A 638 -26.60 -3.20 -19.01
N ASN A 639 -25.73 -3.31 -18.00
CA ASN A 639 -26.13 -3.39 -16.60
C ASN A 639 -26.75 -2.08 -16.05
N SER A 640 -26.65 -0.96 -16.78
CA SER A 640 -27.31 0.31 -16.45
C SER A 640 -28.74 0.43 -17.01
N VAL A 641 -29.17 -0.54 -17.83
CA VAL A 641 -30.49 -0.54 -18.50
C VAL A 641 -31.30 -1.77 -18.14
N LEU A 642 -30.65 -2.92 -17.95
CA LEU A 642 -31.29 -4.19 -17.63
C LEU A 642 -30.62 -4.86 -16.43
N PHE A 643 -31.44 -5.31 -15.47
CA PHE A 643 -31.05 -6.22 -14.41
C PHE A 643 -31.95 -7.46 -14.47
N ILE A 644 -31.38 -8.66 -14.39
CA ILE A 644 -32.13 -9.92 -14.41
C ILE A 644 -31.89 -10.66 -13.09
N GLY A 645 -32.91 -10.74 -12.26
CA GLY A 645 -32.95 -11.61 -11.08
C GLY A 645 -33.57 -12.97 -11.40
N SER A 646 -33.73 -13.81 -10.38
CA SER A 646 -34.23 -15.17 -10.54
C SER A 646 -35.71 -15.17 -10.93
N LYS A 647 -36.52 -14.36 -10.25
CA LYS A 647 -37.98 -14.26 -10.43
C LYS A 647 -38.47 -12.96 -11.07
N PHE A 648 -37.60 -11.98 -11.26
CA PHE A 648 -37.95 -10.66 -11.78
C PHE A 648 -36.85 -10.11 -12.69
N PHE A 649 -37.15 -9.04 -13.41
CA PHE A 649 -36.16 -8.23 -14.10
C PHE A 649 -36.54 -6.75 -14.01
N VAL A 650 -35.55 -5.88 -13.96
CA VAL A 650 -35.72 -4.42 -13.94
C VAL A 650 -35.23 -3.86 -15.26
N ILE A 651 -36.05 -3.05 -15.93
CA ILE A 651 -35.70 -2.48 -17.24
C ILE A 651 -36.07 -1.00 -17.33
N CYS A 652 -35.16 -0.21 -17.91
CA CYS A 652 -35.40 1.18 -18.27
C CYS A 652 -35.74 1.29 -19.76
N ASP A 653 -37.03 1.26 -20.10
CA ASP A 653 -37.53 1.27 -21.47
C ASP A 653 -37.24 2.56 -22.25
N HIS A 654 -36.82 3.63 -21.58
CA HIS A 654 -36.54 4.93 -22.21
C HIS A 654 -35.56 4.84 -23.39
N PHE A 655 -34.58 3.93 -23.32
CA PHE A 655 -33.58 3.73 -24.37
C PHE A 655 -33.82 2.49 -25.23
N VAL A 656 -34.70 1.57 -24.80
CA VAL A 656 -34.88 0.27 -25.43
C VAL A 656 -35.92 0.39 -26.53
N THR A 657 -35.51 0.12 -27.77
CA THR A 657 -36.38 0.30 -28.95
C THR A 657 -37.21 -0.92 -29.32
N ASP A 658 -36.93 -2.09 -28.72
CA ASP A 658 -37.59 -3.37 -29.03
C ASP A 658 -38.03 -4.10 -27.75
N ARG A 659 -39.29 -4.56 -27.72
CA ARG A 659 -39.87 -5.30 -26.59
C ARG A 659 -39.50 -6.78 -26.53
N GLN A 660 -38.73 -7.29 -27.50
CA GLN A 660 -38.34 -8.70 -27.58
C GLN A 660 -37.75 -9.25 -26.27
N VAL A 661 -36.93 -8.46 -25.57
CA VAL A 661 -36.31 -8.88 -24.30
C VAL A 661 -37.34 -9.00 -23.18
N GLN A 662 -38.28 -8.08 -23.08
CA GLN A 662 -39.34 -8.11 -22.07
C GLN A 662 -40.27 -9.29 -22.30
N ASP A 663 -40.72 -9.49 -23.55
CA ASP A 663 -41.62 -10.59 -23.91
C ASP A 663 -40.98 -11.95 -23.57
N GLU A 664 -39.70 -12.13 -23.88
CA GLU A 664 -38.97 -13.36 -23.58
C GLU A 664 -38.82 -13.61 -22.07
N LEU A 665 -38.40 -12.59 -21.31
CA LEU A 665 -38.21 -12.73 -19.87
C LEU A 665 -39.56 -12.90 -19.13
N GLN A 666 -40.65 -12.33 -19.65
CA GLN A 666 -42.00 -12.56 -19.15
C GLN A 666 -42.51 -13.96 -19.49
N GLN A 667 -42.30 -14.45 -20.72
CA GLN A 667 -42.61 -15.84 -21.10
C GLN A 667 -41.82 -16.86 -20.28
N ALA A 668 -40.63 -16.47 -19.84
CA ALA A 668 -39.80 -17.20 -18.90
C ALA A 668 -40.32 -17.19 -17.45
N GLY A 669 -41.44 -16.52 -17.18
CA GLY A 669 -42.07 -16.45 -15.87
C GLY A 669 -41.47 -15.40 -14.93
N LYS A 670 -40.66 -14.46 -15.44
CA LYS A 670 -40.11 -13.36 -14.62
C LYS A 670 -41.05 -12.15 -14.64
N GLN A 671 -41.24 -11.55 -13.46
CA GLN A 671 -42.04 -10.34 -13.34
C GLN A 671 -41.23 -9.11 -13.83
N CYS A 672 -41.85 -8.28 -14.67
CA CYS A 672 -41.24 -7.05 -15.17
C CYS A 672 -41.41 -5.93 -14.14
N ILE A 673 -40.33 -5.20 -13.86
CA ILE A 673 -40.32 -3.95 -13.11
C ILE A 673 -39.78 -2.86 -14.04
N GLU A 674 -40.69 -2.07 -14.60
CA GLU A 674 -40.33 -0.93 -15.45
C GLU A 674 -39.91 0.25 -14.56
N VAL A 675 -38.77 0.87 -14.87
CA VAL A 675 -38.26 2.06 -14.16
C VAL A 675 -38.15 3.26 -15.11
N SER A 676 -38.41 4.45 -14.56
CA SER A 676 -38.26 5.70 -15.31
C SER A 676 -36.79 6.08 -15.51
N LEU A 677 -36.54 7.03 -16.42
CA LEU A 677 -35.20 7.60 -16.60
C LEU A 677 -34.66 8.22 -15.30
N GLU A 678 -35.53 8.84 -14.49
CA GLU A 678 -35.14 9.43 -13.20
C GLU A 678 -34.71 8.35 -12.21
N GLN A 679 -35.46 7.25 -12.13
CA GLN A 679 -35.13 6.11 -11.28
C GLN A 679 -33.82 5.44 -11.72
N ARG A 680 -33.62 5.27 -13.03
CA ARG A 680 -32.39 4.75 -13.61
C ARG A 680 -31.18 5.64 -13.30
N ASN A 681 -31.33 6.96 -13.38
CA ASN A 681 -30.27 7.92 -13.00
C ASN A 681 -29.99 7.94 -11.48
N LYS A 682 -30.89 7.35 -10.68
CA LYS A 682 -30.69 7.03 -9.25
C LYS A 682 -30.32 5.55 -9.04
N PHE A 683 -29.66 4.94 -10.02
CA PHE A 683 -29.09 3.59 -9.96
C PHE A 683 -30.10 2.46 -9.70
N ALA A 684 -31.40 2.65 -9.97
CA ALA A 684 -32.42 1.60 -9.75
C ALA A 684 -32.13 0.28 -10.49
N VAL A 685 -31.27 0.28 -11.51
CA VAL A 685 -30.88 -0.93 -12.26
C VAL A 685 -29.54 -1.50 -11.75
N ASN A 686 -28.46 -0.73 -11.85
CA ASN A 686 -27.11 -1.19 -11.49
C ASN A 686 -26.81 -1.14 -9.97
N GLY A 687 -27.73 -0.62 -9.15
CA GLY A 687 -27.66 -0.69 -7.70
C GLY A 687 -28.21 -1.98 -7.10
N LEU A 688 -28.57 -2.97 -7.92
CA LEU A 688 -29.10 -4.26 -7.48
C LEU A 688 -28.10 -5.39 -7.72
N VAL A 689 -28.01 -6.30 -6.74
CA VAL A 689 -27.26 -7.56 -6.86
C VAL A 689 -28.04 -8.67 -6.15
N GLU A 690 -28.40 -9.73 -6.88
CA GLU A 690 -29.09 -10.90 -6.32
C GLU A 690 -28.11 -12.07 -6.15
N MET A 691 -28.12 -12.66 -4.95
CA MET A 691 -27.26 -13.79 -4.59
C MET A 691 -28.07 -14.85 -3.85
N GLU A 692 -27.75 -16.13 -4.09
CA GLU A 692 -28.22 -17.21 -3.23
C GLU A 692 -27.15 -17.51 -2.18
N VAL A 693 -27.50 -17.40 -0.91
CA VAL A 693 -26.59 -17.59 0.23
C VAL A 693 -27.29 -18.45 1.27
N ASN A 694 -26.68 -19.57 1.65
CA ASN A 694 -27.27 -20.52 2.61
C ASN A 694 -28.72 -20.93 2.26
N GLN A 695 -28.99 -21.20 0.97
CA GLN A 695 -30.33 -21.54 0.43
C GLN A 695 -31.37 -20.42 0.53
N GLU A 696 -30.96 -19.20 0.86
CA GLU A 696 -31.81 -18.02 0.81
C GLU A 696 -31.44 -17.13 -0.38
N LEU A 697 -32.45 -16.67 -1.10
CA LEU A 697 -32.27 -15.69 -2.16
C LEU A 697 -32.27 -14.30 -1.53
N ILE A 698 -31.13 -13.61 -1.58
CA ILE A 698 -30.92 -12.29 -0.99
C ILE A 698 -30.77 -11.28 -2.13
N LEU A 699 -31.54 -10.18 -2.05
CA LEU A 699 -31.33 -9.02 -2.90
C LEU A 699 -30.58 -7.95 -2.11
N PHE A 700 -29.35 -7.65 -2.53
CA PHE A 700 -28.64 -6.46 -2.08
C PHE A 700 -29.04 -5.28 -2.98
N ALA A 701 -29.40 -4.16 -2.36
CA ALA A 701 -29.77 -2.94 -3.05
C ALA A 701 -28.97 -1.75 -2.46
N SER A 702 -28.44 -0.86 -3.30
CA SER A 702 -27.89 0.39 -2.78
C SER A 702 -28.99 1.24 -2.16
N ASN A 703 -28.66 2.05 -1.15
CA ASN A 703 -29.63 2.97 -0.54
C ASN A 703 -30.28 3.89 -1.58
N THR A 704 -29.49 4.42 -2.52
CA THR A 704 -29.98 5.25 -3.62
C THR A 704 -30.97 4.49 -4.52
N ALA A 705 -30.63 3.27 -4.94
CA ALA A 705 -31.50 2.44 -5.76
C ALA A 705 -32.80 2.10 -5.03
N TRP A 706 -32.71 1.67 -3.77
CA TRP A 706 -33.89 1.32 -2.97
C TRP A 706 -34.82 2.52 -2.76
N GLY A 707 -34.24 3.70 -2.50
CA GLY A 707 -34.96 4.96 -2.38
C GLY A 707 -35.63 5.42 -3.68
N ALA A 708 -35.12 5.01 -4.85
CA ALA A 708 -35.67 5.36 -6.15
C ALA A 708 -36.95 4.58 -6.50
N PHE A 709 -37.11 3.36 -5.99
CA PHE A 709 -38.32 2.56 -6.24
C PHE A 709 -39.54 3.11 -5.50
N ASP A 710 -40.71 3.02 -6.13
CA ASP A 710 -42.00 3.27 -5.49
C ASP A 710 -42.47 2.07 -4.64
N ASP A 711 -43.55 2.26 -3.88
CA ASP A 711 -44.06 1.23 -2.98
C ASP A 711 -44.55 -0.04 -3.70
N ALA A 712 -45.04 0.07 -4.95
CA ALA A 712 -45.48 -1.09 -5.71
C ALA A 712 -44.28 -1.89 -6.21
N GLN A 713 -43.26 -1.21 -6.74
CA GLN A 713 -42.00 -1.81 -7.18
C GLN A 713 -41.27 -2.50 -6.01
N ARG A 714 -41.18 -1.85 -4.84
CA ARG A 714 -40.55 -2.45 -3.65
C ARG A 714 -41.25 -3.72 -3.19
N ARG A 715 -42.59 -3.74 -3.18
CA ARG A 715 -43.37 -4.94 -2.84
C ARG A 715 -43.07 -6.12 -3.78
N ILE A 716 -42.89 -5.85 -5.08
CA ILE A 716 -42.54 -6.89 -6.05
C ILE A 716 -41.15 -7.47 -5.72
N LEU A 717 -40.17 -6.60 -5.44
CA LEU A 717 -38.82 -7.02 -5.06
C LEU A 717 -38.85 -7.86 -3.77
N GLU A 718 -39.51 -7.38 -2.72
CA GLU A 718 -39.63 -8.07 -1.43
C GLU A 718 -40.34 -9.43 -1.54
N GLN A 719 -41.33 -9.57 -2.43
CA GLN A 719 -42.02 -10.84 -2.66
C GLN A 719 -41.20 -11.81 -3.53
N SER A 720 -40.25 -11.30 -4.30
CA SER A 720 -39.45 -12.11 -5.22
C SER A 720 -38.30 -12.84 -4.53
N VAL A 721 -37.77 -12.29 -3.44
CA VAL A 721 -36.61 -12.80 -2.72
C VAL A 721 -36.94 -13.16 -1.27
N SER A 722 -36.04 -13.84 -0.57
CA SER A 722 -36.21 -14.18 0.85
C SER A 722 -36.05 -12.95 1.75
N ARG A 723 -35.11 -12.06 1.39
CA ARG A 723 -34.83 -10.83 2.13
C ARG A 723 -34.17 -9.78 1.23
N VAL A 724 -34.35 -8.52 1.59
CA VAL A 724 -33.66 -7.38 0.97
C VAL A 724 -32.67 -6.79 1.98
N VAL A 725 -31.44 -6.54 1.54
CA VAL A 725 -30.39 -5.90 2.34
C VAL A 725 -29.99 -4.60 1.66
N GLN A 726 -30.15 -3.49 2.36
CA GLN A 726 -29.73 -2.18 1.86
C GLN A 726 -28.25 -1.92 2.19
N VAL A 727 -27.50 -1.36 1.24
CA VAL A 727 -26.07 -1.09 1.38
C VAL A 727 -25.75 0.37 1.04
N GLY A 728 -24.99 1.04 1.91
CA GLY A 728 -24.54 2.42 1.68
C GLY A 728 -23.32 2.47 0.77
N VAL A 729 -23.53 2.84 -0.50
CA VAL A 729 -22.47 3.11 -1.50
C VAL A 729 -22.63 4.50 -2.13
N ASP A 730 -23.32 5.40 -1.42
CA ASP A 730 -23.82 6.68 -1.93
C ASP A 730 -22.68 7.61 -2.40
N GLU A 731 -21.55 7.67 -1.69
CA GLU A 731 -20.42 8.52 -2.10
C GLU A 731 -19.72 7.95 -3.35
N ILE A 732 -19.70 6.64 -3.54
CA ILE A 732 -19.15 6.01 -4.77
C ILE A 732 -20.05 6.35 -5.96
N GLU A 733 -21.36 6.23 -5.77
CA GLU A 733 -22.38 6.57 -6.76
C GLU A 733 -22.31 8.06 -7.16
N GLU A 734 -22.20 8.97 -6.20
CA GLU A 734 -22.13 10.41 -6.44
C GLU A 734 -20.83 10.84 -7.13
N GLN A 735 -19.68 10.30 -6.71
CA GLN A 735 -18.38 10.76 -7.20
C GLN A 735 -17.98 10.12 -8.53
N TRP A 736 -18.41 8.88 -8.79
CA TRP A 736 -17.92 8.10 -9.94
C TRP A 736 -19.01 7.55 -10.85
N GLY A 737 -20.29 7.57 -10.46
CA GLY A 737 -21.37 7.09 -11.33
C GLY A 737 -21.41 5.58 -11.55
N GLY A 738 -20.64 4.80 -10.78
CA GLY A 738 -20.79 3.35 -10.67
C GLY A 738 -21.52 2.99 -9.37
N SER A 739 -22.22 1.85 -9.36
CA SER A 739 -23.06 1.41 -8.24
C SER A 739 -22.71 -0.02 -7.80
N LEU A 740 -23.54 -0.62 -6.96
CA LEU A 740 -23.30 -1.89 -6.26
C LEU A 740 -22.91 -3.03 -7.21
N ASN A 741 -23.60 -3.19 -8.34
CA ASN A 741 -23.32 -4.23 -9.33
C ASN A 741 -21.99 -4.00 -10.08
N ASP A 742 -21.44 -2.78 -10.01
CA ASP A 742 -20.15 -2.47 -10.62
C ASP A 742 -18.98 -2.88 -9.71
N LEU A 743 -19.20 -2.87 -8.40
CA LEU A 743 -18.20 -3.15 -7.36
C LEU A 743 -18.00 -4.64 -7.06
N ILE A 744 -18.93 -5.50 -7.48
CA ILE A 744 -18.97 -6.91 -7.12
C ILE A 744 -18.81 -7.78 -8.36
N SER A 745 -17.93 -8.79 -8.27
CA SER A 745 -17.90 -9.90 -9.22
C SER A 745 -18.28 -11.20 -8.51
N ILE A 746 -19.20 -11.94 -9.12
CA ILE A 746 -19.76 -13.19 -8.61
C ILE A 746 -19.40 -14.27 -9.62
N LEU A 747 -18.68 -15.32 -9.19
CA LEU A 747 -18.32 -16.44 -10.05
C LEU A 747 -19.43 -17.50 -10.15
#